data_AF-A0A2N9N139-F1
#
_entry.id   AF-A0A2N9N139-F1
#
_cell.length_a   1.000
_cell.length_b   1.000
_cell.length_c   1.000
_cell.angle_alpha   90.00
_cell.angle_beta   90.00
_cell.angle_gamma   90.00
#
_symmetry.space_group_name_H-M   'P 1'
#
loop_
_entity.id
_entity.type
_entity.pdbx_description
1 polymer ?
#
loop_
_entity_poly.entity_id
_entity_poly.type
_entity_poly.pdbx_seq_one_letter_code
_entity_poly.pdbx_strand_id
1 'polypeptide(L)'
;MLGYSTVFGGSGSDTGQAIAVDAAGNVYIAGSTGSSNFPLLQQFQVAHGYTSAFVAKMNAAGTALIYSTYLGGSNNEQAVGIAVDGSGSAYVTGSSSSSDFPLTPGTLRSSSSGGVFLTRLSPSGSSLLFSGKFGGSGNSDSPRALALDTAGNVYITGSAQSQDFPVTPGAFNSAPLQPAYFYSKVFVSKVGPTGTALLYSARFGGGNADSGAAIAVDTNGAAYVGGVTSSSDFPVTAGAFQSSPRSAYAQHGFVAKLSPAGDQLVFATYLGGSSSDSISGVAVDSALNVVVAGNTSSSDFPLTAAAFRSLPVGSSTGVFVTKLRNDATGLVFSSVFGGSGSNVATGVAVDGSGSVTVAGYTSGNGFPVPIGAIQSVSANRPLSPYCCSVGTAGFVSRLDSQGASLVYSTYLSGSTSDAIDALALDASGNAYVTGNTTSPDFPITPGAYRSFSPGQVLLAKIVHPSNCTFTIAPTSLTLGSAYAASTISVTTQAGCNWATALPATWIAAPSGGTGTGSGAVLLSIDQNLSVQRSATLSIAGNSVPVTQTNGCIYALAPASQSFTATGGSYSLSVQTASGCTFTASSNAAWLHNLSLSGNTVTYTVDANSTAVSRSGTLTVAGQTFTVIQGIAPCSFVVAPTTVSVPPNQTVTVSTDPTCAWSTLDTSSWVSAYQSTVGTGTVNVGAYGTAAFARSDTVIVAGQVVTANQAGILGLGIFRNPGIWAVDLSHKAAFDAGTRFYNFGLPGDQPVAGDWTGNGTTRIAVFRNGLWYVDLNGNGTWDGINGGDAIYGFGLPGDIAVVGDWNGDGRTKLGVFRCPASGVCTWIVDYAGKFVYDPATAKSYSYGLPGDIPVAFSMTYFAAQIGVFRCPAQGVCTWLRNTSGNGTYNPSDAQYSFGLAGDLPVVGNWNPSSSGSQIGVFRNGVWILDSNANGVYDASDMVAYFGLAGDRPVVGYWK
;
A
#
# COMPACT_ATOMS: atom_id res chain seq x y z
N MET A 1 -9.32 -1.14 27.33
CA MET A 1 -8.56 -1.53 28.54
C MET A 1 -9.04 -2.89 29.02
N LEU A 2 -8.21 -3.67 29.71
CA LEU A 2 -8.66 -4.94 30.29
C LEU A 2 -9.50 -4.64 31.53
N GLY A 3 -10.78 -5.02 31.53
CA GLY A 3 -11.66 -4.85 32.69
C GLY A 3 -11.37 -5.88 33.76
N TYR A 4 -11.45 -7.16 33.39
CA TYR A 4 -10.96 -8.29 34.17
C TYR A 4 -10.56 -9.44 33.26
N SER A 5 -9.75 -10.36 33.78
CA SER A 5 -9.42 -11.63 33.15
C SER A 5 -9.23 -12.70 34.21
N THR A 6 -9.77 -13.88 33.97
CA THR A 6 -9.85 -15.01 34.90
C THR A 6 -9.78 -16.34 34.15
N VAL A 7 -9.47 -17.40 34.90
CA VAL A 7 -9.53 -18.78 34.45
C VAL A 7 -10.29 -19.60 35.49
N PHE A 8 -11.07 -20.57 35.03
CA PHE A 8 -11.77 -21.52 35.90
C PHE A 8 -11.92 -22.89 35.23
N GLY A 9 -11.99 -23.92 36.05
CA GLY A 9 -12.01 -25.30 35.60
C GLY A 9 -11.52 -26.26 36.68
N GLY A 10 -11.55 -27.55 36.36
CA GLY A 10 -11.01 -28.64 37.16
C GLY A 10 -9.64 -29.11 36.66
N SER A 11 -9.32 -30.38 36.89
CA SER A 11 -8.04 -31.01 36.53
C SER A 11 -8.04 -31.69 35.15
N GLY A 12 -9.19 -31.80 34.50
CA GLY A 12 -9.35 -32.30 33.15
C GLY A 12 -9.37 -31.17 32.12
N SER A 13 -9.66 -31.49 30.85
CA SER A 13 -9.84 -30.47 29.82
C SER A 13 -11.19 -29.80 29.96
N ASP A 14 -11.19 -28.47 30.07
CA ASP A 14 -12.38 -27.64 30.10
C ASP A 14 -12.33 -26.60 28.98
N THR A 15 -13.45 -26.38 28.30
CA THR A 15 -13.53 -25.43 27.18
C THR A 15 -14.85 -24.69 27.25
N GLY A 16 -14.81 -23.36 27.26
CA GLY A 16 -16.01 -22.54 27.10
C GLY A 16 -16.27 -22.27 25.63
N GLN A 17 -17.23 -22.98 25.02
CA GLN A 17 -17.56 -22.84 23.60
C GLN A 17 -18.55 -21.71 23.29
N ALA A 18 -19.30 -21.22 24.28
CA ALA A 18 -20.30 -20.17 24.06
C ALA A 18 -20.41 -19.21 25.24
N ILE A 19 -20.71 -17.94 24.96
CA ILE A 19 -20.83 -16.87 25.96
C ILE A 19 -22.03 -15.97 25.70
N ALA A 20 -22.71 -15.55 26.76
CA ALA A 20 -23.74 -14.53 26.74
C ALA A 20 -23.58 -13.59 27.96
N VAL A 21 -24.11 -12.37 27.87
CA VAL A 21 -24.06 -11.38 28.95
C VAL A 21 -25.44 -10.78 29.18
N ASP A 22 -25.85 -10.65 30.44
CA ASP A 22 -27.11 -9.99 30.79
C ASP A 22 -26.97 -8.48 30.98
N ALA A 23 -28.09 -7.78 31.12
CA ALA A 23 -28.12 -6.32 31.31
C ALA A 23 -27.44 -5.84 32.61
N ALA A 24 -27.28 -6.72 33.60
CA ALA A 24 -26.53 -6.42 34.82
C ALA A 24 -25.02 -6.67 34.66
N GLY A 25 -24.59 -7.17 33.50
CA GLY A 25 -23.20 -7.46 33.17
C GLY A 25 -22.72 -8.83 33.65
N ASN A 26 -23.60 -9.69 34.17
CA ASN A 26 -23.22 -11.06 34.54
C ASN A 26 -22.99 -11.89 33.27
N VAL A 27 -22.00 -12.77 33.34
CA VAL A 27 -21.55 -13.56 32.19
C VAL A 27 -22.03 -15.00 32.34
N TYR A 28 -22.58 -15.54 31.27
CA TYR A 28 -23.03 -16.92 31.17
C TYR A 28 -22.14 -17.64 30.17
N ILE A 29 -21.59 -18.78 30.57
CA ILE A 29 -20.68 -19.58 29.77
C ILE A 29 -21.26 -20.97 29.68
N ALA A 30 -21.33 -21.50 28.47
CA ALA A 30 -21.62 -22.90 28.24
C ALA A 30 -20.46 -23.57 27.53
N GLY A 31 -20.22 -24.82 27.86
CA GLY A 31 -19.23 -25.59 27.14
C GLY A 31 -19.15 -27.04 27.55
N SER A 32 -17.97 -27.65 27.42
CA SER A 32 -17.70 -29.05 27.76
C SER A 32 -16.57 -29.16 28.77
N THR A 33 -16.70 -30.13 29.68
CA THR A 33 -15.72 -30.45 30.71
C THR A 33 -15.52 -31.96 30.77
N GLY A 34 -14.27 -32.39 30.83
CA GLY A 34 -13.86 -33.74 31.22
C GLY A 34 -13.35 -33.81 32.66
N SER A 35 -13.57 -32.75 33.44
CA SER A 35 -13.08 -32.62 34.81
C SER A 35 -14.06 -33.22 35.81
N SER A 36 -13.62 -34.22 36.56
CA SER A 36 -14.40 -34.77 37.68
C SER A 36 -14.59 -33.78 38.85
N ASN A 37 -13.76 -32.74 38.90
CA ASN A 37 -13.70 -31.72 39.95
C ASN A 37 -13.96 -30.30 39.42
N PHE A 38 -14.82 -30.15 38.40
CA PHE A 38 -15.23 -28.84 37.90
C PHE A 38 -15.79 -27.96 39.05
N PRO A 39 -15.56 -26.64 39.08
CA PRO A 39 -16.04 -25.78 40.16
C PRO A 39 -17.57 -25.63 40.07
N LEU A 40 -18.28 -26.29 40.98
CA LEU A 40 -19.74 -26.31 41.05
C LEU A 40 -20.25 -25.40 42.16
N LEU A 41 -21.36 -24.70 41.90
CA LEU A 41 -22.00 -23.80 42.86
C LEU A 41 -23.49 -23.69 42.56
N GLN A 42 -24.34 -23.82 43.58
CA GLN A 42 -25.82 -23.69 43.45
C GLN A 42 -26.40 -24.49 42.26
N GLN A 43 -25.86 -25.69 42.05
CA GLN A 43 -26.03 -26.50 40.85
C GLN A 43 -27.36 -27.24 40.76
N PHE A 44 -27.85 -27.45 39.52
CA PHE A 44 -28.94 -28.37 39.20
C PHE A 44 -28.47 -29.85 39.24
N GLN A 45 -27.28 -30.13 38.72
CA GLN A 45 -26.75 -31.49 38.59
C GLN A 45 -25.33 -31.57 39.13
N VAL A 46 -25.09 -32.59 39.98
CA VAL A 46 -23.84 -32.75 40.75
C VAL A 46 -22.87 -33.79 40.19
N ALA A 47 -23.34 -34.67 39.31
CA ALA A 47 -22.59 -35.79 38.76
C ALA A 47 -22.86 -35.94 37.26
N HIS A 48 -21.90 -36.49 36.53
CA HIS A 48 -21.91 -36.49 35.08
C HIS A 48 -21.19 -37.74 34.51
N GLY A 49 -21.38 -38.00 33.22
CA GLY A 49 -20.72 -39.07 32.46
C GLY A 49 -19.24 -38.76 32.17
N TYR A 50 -18.73 -39.17 31.01
CA TYR A 50 -17.31 -39.00 30.65
C TYR A 50 -16.91 -37.56 30.29
N THR A 51 -17.56 -36.99 29.27
CA THR A 51 -17.43 -35.56 28.92
C THR A 51 -18.82 -34.97 28.99
N SER A 52 -19.02 -33.94 29.80
CA SER A 52 -20.34 -33.39 29.98
C SER A 52 -20.39 -31.91 29.66
N ALA A 53 -21.56 -31.46 29.22
CA ALA A 53 -21.76 -30.04 29.07
C ALA A 53 -21.83 -29.38 30.44
N PHE A 54 -21.35 -28.14 30.55
CA PHE A 54 -21.52 -27.33 31.74
C PHE A 54 -22.17 -25.99 31.39
N VAL A 55 -22.78 -25.37 32.40
CA VAL A 55 -23.26 -23.99 32.36
C VAL A 55 -22.79 -23.28 33.62
N ALA A 56 -22.09 -22.17 33.44
CA ALA A 56 -21.60 -21.33 34.53
C ALA A 56 -22.11 -19.90 34.37
N LYS A 57 -22.43 -19.24 35.49
CA LYS A 57 -22.76 -17.83 35.57
C LYS A 57 -21.77 -17.15 36.50
N MET A 58 -21.09 -16.11 36.02
CA MET A 58 -20.14 -15.31 36.78
C MET A 58 -20.70 -13.90 37.00
N ASN A 59 -20.40 -13.32 38.17
CA ASN A 59 -20.82 -11.96 38.47
C ASN A 59 -20.14 -10.93 37.53
N ALA A 60 -20.73 -9.74 37.43
CA ALA A 60 -20.26 -8.69 36.53
C ALA A 60 -18.82 -8.20 36.79
N ALA A 61 -18.30 -8.42 38.00
CA ALA A 61 -16.94 -8.06 38.38
C ALA A 61 -15.89 -9.14 38.02
N GLY A 62 -16.31 -10.33 37.59
CA GLY A 62 -15.42 -11.46 37.31
C GLY A 62 -14.76 -12.07 38.57
N THR A 63 -15.33 -11.84 39.75
CA THR A 63 -14.73 -12.23 41.04
C THR A 63 -15.34 -13.47 41.66
N ALA A 64 -16.57 -13.85 41.26
CA ALA A 64 -17.24 -15.02 41.82
C ALA A 64 -18.21 -15.66 40.81
N LEU A 65 -18.28 -16.99 40.86
CA LEU A 65 -19.40 -17.74 40.29
C LEU A 65 -20.68 -17.40 41.09
N ILE A 66 -21.78 -17.21 40.38
CA ILE A 66 -23.14 -17.15 40.92
C ILE A 66 -23.70 -18.58 40.97
N TYR A 67 -23.56 -19.30 39.86
CA TYR A 67 -23.80 -20.74 39.81
C TYR A 67 -22.90 -21.41 38.78
N SER A 68 -22.74 -22.72 38.89
CA SER A 68 -22.11 -23.58 37.89
C SER A 68 -22.66 -25.00 38.06
N THR A 69 -23.12 -25.60 36.96
CA THR A 69 -23.77 -26.92 36.94
C THR A 69 -23.33 -27.73 35.73
N TYR A 70 -23.32 -29.05 35.89
CA TYR A 70 -23.34 -29.94 34.72
C TYR A 70 -24.73 -29.94 34.05
N LEU A 71 -24.75 -30.32 32.78
CA LEU A 71 -25.95 -30.56 31.99
C LEU A 71 -25.70 -31.76 31.07
N GLY A 72 -26.09 -32.96 31.51
CA GLY A 72 -25.82 -34.15 30.71
C GLY A 72 -26.31 -35.46 31.33
N GLY A 73 -26.02 -36.55 30.64
CA GLY A 73 -26.35 -37.91 31.06
C GLY A 73 -25.11 -38.77 31.22
N SER A 74 -25.25 -40.07 30.95
CA SER A 74 -24.18 -41.06 31.14
C SER A 74 -23.09 -41.05 30.04
N ASN A 75 -23.40 -40.54 28.85
CA ASN A 75 -22.48 -40.48 27.70
C ASN A 75 -21.95 -39.05 27.48
N ASN A 76 -21.48 -38.75 26.26
CA ASN A 76 -20.86 -37.48 25.93
C ASN A 76 -21.89 -36.40 25.60
N GLU A 77 -21.71 -35.23 26.21
CA GLU A 77 -22.43 -33.99 25.94
C GLU A 77 -21.48 -32.84 25.62
N GLN A 78 -21.92 -31.97 24.72
CA GLN A 78 -21.25 -30.71 24.42
C GLN A 78 -22.29 -29.60 24.29
N ALA A 79 -22.13 -28.52 25.05
CA ALA A 79 -22.88 -27.28 24.79
C ALA A 79 -22.09 -26.40 23.82
N VAL A 80 -22.77 -25.89 22.79
CA VAL A 80 -22.16 -25.10 21.70
C VAL A 80 -22.80 -23.74 21.52
N GLY A 81 -23.95 -23.49 22.14
CA GLY A 81 -24.63 -22.20 22.08
C GLY A 81 -25.32 -21.87 23.40
N ILE A 82 -25.24 -20.60 23.79
CA ILE A 82 -25.94 -20.04 24.95
C ILE A 82 -26.50 -18.66 24.62
N ALA A 83 -27.71 -18.38 25.12
CA ALA A 83 -28.28 -17.04 25.15
C ALA A 83 -29.03 -16.82 26.47
N VAL A 84 -29.31 -15.58 26.81
CA VAL A 84 -29.98 -15.20 28.07
C VAL A 84 -31.15 -14.27 27.79
N ASP A 85 -32.27 -14.49 28.48
CA ASP A 85 -33.42 -13.59 28.39
C ASP A 85 -33.35 -12.43 29.40
N GLY A 86 -34.29 -11.48 29.29
CA GLY A 86 -34.36 -10.32 30.19
C GLY A 86 -34.63 -10.66 31.67
N SER A 87 -35.02 -11.90 31.99
CA SER A 87 -35.19 -12.38 33.38
C SER A 87 -33.92 -13.03 33.95
N GLY A 88 -32.87 -13.19 33.12
CA GLY A 88 -31.62 -13.84 33.50
C GLY A 88 -31.64 -15.36 33.35
N SER A 89 -32.60 -15.92 32.62
CA SER A 89 -32.69 -17.36 32.34
C SER A 89 -31.81 -17.74 31.14
N ALA A 90 -30.96 -18.75 31.32
CA ALA A 90 -30.02 -19.22 30.30
C ALA A 90 -30.66 -20.30 29.41
N TYR A 91 -30.56 -20.12 28.09
CA TYR A 91 -30.97 -21.06 27.05
C TYR A 91 -29.71 -21.67 26.43
N VAL A 92 -29.61 -22.99 26.45
CA VAL A 92 -28.41 -23.72 26.06
C VAL A 92 -28.77 -24.79 25.04
N THR A 93 -28.03 -24.83 23.93
CA THR A 93 -28.12 -25.90 22.95
C THR A 93 -26.79 -26.62 22.79
N GLY A 94 -26.87 -27.85 22.29
CA GLY A 94 -25.71 -28.70 22.17
C GLY A 94 -26.05 -30.10 21.69
N SER A 95 -25.01 -30.91 21.61
CA SER A 95 -25.11 -32.32 21.24
C SER A 95 -25.16 -33.21 22.47
N SER A 96 -25.97 -34.27 22.45
CA SER A 96 -25.95 -35.31 23.49
C SER A 96 -26.14 -36.70 22.91
N SER A 97 -25.24 -37.60 23.30
CA SER A 97 -25.31 -39.05 23.00
C SER A 97 -25.96 -39.87 24.11
N SER A 98 -26.44 -39.21 25.16
CA SER A 98 -27.06 -39.85 26.33
C SER A 98 -28.55 -40.12 26.15
N SER A 99 -28.97 -41.36 26.42
CA SER A 99 -30.38 -41.74 26.49
C SER A 99 -31.07 -41.23 27.76
N ASP A 100 -30.30 -40.93 28.80
CA ASP A 100 -30.71 -40.45 30.12
C ASP A 100 -30.48 -38.95 30.32
N PHE A 101 -30.31 -38.18 29.24
CA PHE A 101 -30.19 -36.73 29.33
C PHE A 101 -31.39 -36.11 30.06
N PRO A 102 -31.21 -35.10 30.92
CA PRO A 102 -32.27 -34.57 31.75
C PRO A 102 -33.29 -33.81 30.90
N LEU A 103 -34.48 -34.38 30.76
CA LEU A 103 -35.57 -33.84 29.93
C LEU A 103 -36.82 -33.58 30.79
N THR A 104 -37.48 -32.44 30.59
CA THR A 104 -38.73 -32.11 31.30
C THR A 104 -39.95 -32.72 30.58
N PRO A 105 -41.04 -33.06 31.27
CA PRO A 105 -42.26 -33.56 30.61
C PRO A 105 -42.85 -32.53 29.63
N GLY A 106 -43.49 -32.99 28.55
CA GLY A 106 -44.23 -32.15 27.60
C GLY A 106 -43.39 -31.30 26.64
N THR A 107 -42.06 -31.40 26.67
CA THR A 107 -41.16 -30.71 25.74
C THR A 107 -40.91 -31.49 24.45
N LEU A 108 -40.26 -30.82 23.49
CA LEU A 108 -39.77 -31.43 22.26
C LEU A 108 -39.00 -32.73 22.54
N ARG A 109 -39.45 -33.81 21.89
CA ARG A 109 -38.83 -35.14 21.88
C ARG A 109 -38.99 -35.77 20.51
N SER A 110 -37.89 -36.07 19.82
CA SER A 110 -37.89 -36.98 18.67
C SER A 110 -37.92 -38.44 19.12
N SER A 111 -38.45 -39.34 18.29
CA SER A 111 -38.56 -40.78 18.58
C SER A 111 -37.25 -41.56 18.46
N SER A 112 -36.23 -40.97 17.84
CA SER A 112 -34.87 -41.48 17.72
C SER A 112 -33.92 -40.71 18.65
N SER A 113 -32.68 -41.20 18.82
CA SER A 113 -31.60 -40.65 19.66
C SER A 113 -31.14 -39.24 19.23
N GLY A 114 -32.08 -38.28 19.19
CA GLY A 114 -31.91 -36.96 18.62
C GLY A 114 -30.72 -36.23 19.25
N GLY A 115 -29.80 -35.83 18.39
CA GLY A 115 -28.51 -35.27 18.77
C GLY A 115 -28.61 -33.89 19.39
N VAL A 116 -29.60 -33.07 19.01
CA VAL A 116 -29.72 -31.66 19.44
C VAL A 116 -30.55 -31.56 20.71
N PHE A 117 -29.98 -31.04 21.80
CA PHE A 117 -30.75 -30.63 22.98
C PHE A 117 -31.00 -29.12 22.99
N LEU A 118 -32.07 -28.72 23.68
CA LEU A 118 -32.34 -27.35 24.06
C LEU A 118 -32.85 -27.32 25.50
N THR A 119 -32.13 -26.61 26.36
CA THR A 119 -32.41 -26.49 27.78
C THR A 119 -32.56 -25.03 28.17
N ARG A 120 -33.57 -24.70 28.97
CA ARG A 120 -33.69 -23.41 29.65
C ARG A 120 -33.54 -23.60 31.15
N LEU A 121 -32.53 -22.96 31.74
CA LEU A 121 -32.28 -22.94 33.18
C LEU A 121 -32.99 -21.77 33.84
N SER A 122 -33.37 -21.94 35.11
CA SER A 122 -33.84 -20.83 35.95
C SER A 122 -32.73 -19.80 36.18
N PRO A 123 -33.06 -18.53 36.52
CA PRO A 123 -32.03 -17.48 36.69
C PRO A 123 -30.98 -17.75 37.78
N SER A 124 -31.31 -18.64 38.73
CA SER A 124 -30.42 -19.14 39.78
C SER A 124 -29.57 -20.35 39.34
N GLY A 125 -29.86 -20.96 38.19
CA GLY A 125 -29.18 -22.17 37.69
C GLY A 125 -29.56 -23.46 38.42
N SER A 126 -30.50 -23.41 39.38
CA SER A 126 -30.83 -24.51 40.28
C SER A 126 -31.91 -25.46 39.76
N SER A 127 -32.54 -25.16 38.63
CA SER A 127 -33.61 -25.98 38.04
C SER A 127 -33.75 -25.78 36.54
N LEU A 128 -34.28 -26.80 35.85
CA LEU A 128 -34.68 -26.71 34.45
C LEU A 128 -36.09 -26.13 34.36
N LEU A 129 -36.25 -25.00 33.66
CA LEU A 129 -37.57 -24.48 33.29
C LEU A 129 -38.16 -25.31 32.15
N PHE A 130 -37.33 -25.71 31.19
CA PHE A 130 -37.64 -26.77 30.24
C PHE A 130 -36.36 -27.42 29.71
N SER A 131 -36.45 -28.65 29.24
CA SER A 131 -35.38 -29.34 28.51
C SER A 131 -35.97 -30.34 27.53
N GLY A 132 -35.59 -30.23 26.26
CA GLY A 132 -36.07 -31.04 25.14
C GLY A 132 -34.93 -31.51 24.24
N LYS A 133 -35.21 -32.51 23.40
CA LYS A 133 -34.30 -33.04 22.37
C LYS A 133 -35.00 -33.24 21.04
N PHE A 134 -34.31 -32.96 19.95
CA PHE A 134 -34.80 -33.21 18.60
C PHE A 134 -33.66 -33.56 17.64
N GLY A 135 -34.01 -34.12 16.48
CA GLY A 135 -33.06 -34.62 15.48
C GLY A 135 -33.62 -35.86 14.79
N GLY A 136 -32.88 -36.39 13.82
CA GLY A 136 -33.19 -37.64 13.14
C GLY A 136 -32.38 -38.83 13.66
N SER A 137 -32.53 -39.97 13.01
CA SER A 137 -31.92 -41.25 13.35
C SER A 137 -30.66 -41.56 12.52
N GLY A 138 -29.83 -42.48 13.02
CA GLY A 138 -28.72 -43.11 12.31
C GLY A 138 -27.45 -42.27 12.15
N ASN A 139 -27.55 -40.96 11.93
CA ASN A 139 -26.43 -40.04 11.76
C ASN A 139 -26.47 -38.89 12.79
N SER A 140 -25.34 -38.20 12.97
CA SER A 140 -25.22 -37.10 13.94
C SER A 140 -25.71 -35.79 13.35
N ASP A 141 -26.79 -35.23 13.93
CA ASP A 141 -27.18 -33.84 13.72
C ASP A 141 -26.47 -32.94 14.73
N SER A 142 -25.72 -31.97 14.22
CA SER A 142 -24.84 -31.13 15.03
C SER A 142 -25.35 -29.69 15.07
N PRO A 143 -25.85 -29.19 16.21
CA PRO A 143 -26.11 -27.77 16.37
C PRO A 143 -24.78 -27.01 16.40
N ARG A 144 -24.80 -25.73 16.02
CA ARG A 144 -23.61 -24.87 16.01
C ARG A 144 -23.81 -23.55 16.74
N ALA A 145 -25.00 -22.97 16.66
CA ALA A 145 -25.30 -21.69 17.31
C ALA A 145 -26.77 -21.57 17.69
N LEU A 146 -27.04 -20.67 18.64
CA LEU A 146 -28.35 -20.35 19.16
C LEU A 146 -28.52 -18.82 19.27
N ALA A 147 -29.71 -18.33 18.94
CA ALA A 147 -30.12 -16.95 19.15
C ALA A 147 -31.55 -16.88 19.74
N LEU A 148 -31.88 -15.76 20.39
CA LEU A 148 -33.22 -15.49 20.93
C LEU A 148 -33.82 -14.25 20.26
N ASP A 149 -35.13 -14.26 20.07
CA ASP A 149 -35.88 -13.02 19.82
C ASP A 149 -36.48 -12.43 21.10
N THR A 150 -37.04 -11.23 21.00
CA THR A 150 -37.64 -10.51 22.12
C THR A 150 -38.89 -11.17 22.70
N ALA A 151 -39.52 -12.09 21.96
CA ALA A 151 -40.64 -12.89 22.45
C ALA A 151 -40.17 -14.17 23.17
N GLY A 152 -38.86 -14.42 23.23
CA GLY A 152 -38.26 -15.61 23.85
C GLY A 152 -38.33 -16.85 22.97
N ASN A 153 -38.58 -16.72 21.66
CA ASN A 153 -38.40 -17.84 20.74
C ASN A 153 -36.92 -18.10 20.52
N VAL A 154 -36.57 -19.37 20.38
CA VAL A 154 -35.20 -19.84 20.22
C VAL A 154 -34.95 -20.24 18.78
N TYR A 155 -33.86 -19.77 18.19
CA TYR A 155 -33.44 -20.10 16.83
C TYR A 155 -32.13 -20.86 16.91
N ILE A 156 -32.10 -22.05 16.31
CA ILE A 156 -30.93 -22.93 16.31
C ILE A 156 -30.54 -23.21 14.87
N THR A 157 -29.26 -23.06 14.55
CA THR A 157 -28.69 -23.49 13.27
C THR A 157 -27.64 -24.57 13.46
N GLY A 158 -27.39 -25.34 12.41
CA GLY A 158 -26.30 -26.30 12.40
C GLY A 158 -26.23 -27.15 11.14
N SER A 159 -25.76 -28.38 11.32
CA SER A 159 -25.60 -29.40 10.30
C SER A 159 -26.59 -30.53 10.55
N ALA A 160 -27.53 -30.76 9.63
CA ALA A 160 -28.42 -31.93 9.62
C ALA A 160 -27.84 -32.99 8.68
N GLN A 161 -27.45 -34.15 9.21
CA GLN A 161 -26.95 -35.30 8.45
C GLN A 161 -27.98 -36.43 8.36
N SER A 162 -28.94 -36.44 9.27
CA SER A 162 -30.03 -37.41 9.26
C SER A 162 -31.03 -37.08 8.13
N GLN A 163 -31.55 -38.12 7.49
CA GLN A 163 -32.55 -37.96 6.42
C GLN A 163 -33.93 -37.60 6.98
N ASP A 164 -34.19 -38.03 8.21
CA ASP A 164 -35.40 -37.83 8.99
C ASP A 164 -35.28 -36.65 9.96
N PHE A 165 -34.33 -35.73 9.73
CA PHE A 165 -34.27 -34.48 10.50
C PHE A 165 -35.64 -33.78 10.47
N PRO A 166 -36.18 -33.32 11.63
CA PRO A 166 -37.51 -32.76 11.68
C PRO A 166 -37.60 -31.47 10.87
N VAL A 167 -38.39 -31.50 9.80
CA VAL A 167 -38.77 -30.33 8.97
C VAL A 167 -40.27 -30.11 9.13
N THR A 168 -40.69 -28.88 9.40
CA THR A 168 -42.11 -28.56 9.59
C THR A 168 -42.81 -28.33 8.24
N PRO A 169 -44.10 -28.69 8.11
CA PRO A 169 -44.87 -28.37 6.90
C PRO A 169 -44.82 -26.87 6.56
N GLY A 170 -44.58 -26.55 5.29
CA GLY A 170 -44.52 -25.16 4.81
C GLY A 170 -43.18 -24.43 5.06
N ALA A 171 -42.25 -25.00 5.83
CA ALA A 171 -40.92 -24.42 5.96
C ALA A 171 -40.09 -24.60 4.69
N PHE A 172 -39.15 -23.68 4.45
CA PHE A 172 -38.25 -23.71 3.32
C PHE A 172 -37.41 -25.00 3.34
N ASN A 173 -37.54 -25.81 2.29
CA ASN A 173 -36.85 -27.07 2.15
C ASN A 173 -36.36 -27.26 0.71
N SER A 174 -35.10 -26.88 0.46
CA SER A 174 -34.47 -27.03 -0.85
C SER A 174 -33.47 -28.18 -0.91
N ALA A 175 -33.29 -28.91 0.20
CA ALA A 175 -32.29 -29.97 0.28
C ALA A 175 -32.80 -31.26 -0.39
N PRO A 176 -32.13 -31.77 -1.45
CA PRO A 176 -32.52 -33.04 -2.04
C PRO A 176 -32.34 -34.17 -1.02
N LEU A 177 -33.37 -35.02 -0.86
CA LEU A 177 -33.29 -36.26 -0.09
C LEU A 177 -32.47 -37.27 -0.89
N GLN A 178 -31.14 -37.13 -0.90
CA GLN A 178 -30.25 -38.06 -1.58
C GLN A 178 -30.02 -39.28 -0.69
N PRO A 179 -30.39 -40.51 -1.11
CA PRO A 179 -30.29 -41.70 -0.27
C PRO A 179 -28.84 -42.18 -0.02
N ALA A 180 -27.86 -41.70 -0.78
CA ALA A 180 -26.58 -42.39 -0.97
C ALA A 180 -25.33 -41.68 -0.41
N TYR A 181 -25.41 -40.43 0.05
CA TYR A 181 -24.23 -39.70 0.51
C TYR A 181 -24.50 -38.94 1.83
N PHE A 182 -23.63 -39.17 2.82
CA PHE A 182 -23.65 -38.62 4.19
C PHE A 182 -23.37 -37.10 4.27
N TYR A 183 -23.81 -36.31 3.28
CA TYR A 183 -23.55 -34.87 3.25
C TYR A 183 -24.51 -34.11 4.16
N SER A 184 -23.95 -33.28 5.04
CA SER A 184 -24.74 -32.41 5.92
C SER A 184 -25.45 -31.31 5.14
N LYS A 185 -26.58 -30.85 5.66
CA LYS A 185 -27.33 -29.67 5.19
C LYS A 185 -27.49 -28.65 6.30
N VAL A 186 -27.70 -27.40 5.91
CA VAL A 186 -28.03 -26.35 6.87
C VAL A 186 -29.43 -26.63 7.40
N PHE A 187 -29.61 -26.58 8.71
CA PHE A 187 -30.94 -26.51 9.31
C PHE A 187 -31.11 -25.19 10.06
N VAL A 188 -32.35 -24.70 10.12
CA VAL A 188 -32.75 -23.58 11.00
C VAL A 188 -34.06 -23.95 11.66
N SER A 189 -34.03 -24.13 12.98
CA SER A 189 -35.19 -24.50 13.78
C SER A 189 -35.57 -23.36 14.71
N LYS A 190 -36.83 -22.93 14.69
CA LYS A 190 -37.41 -21.96 15.62
C LYS A 190 -38.30 -22.69 16.62
N VAL A 191 -37.97 -22.61 17.91
CA VAL A 191 -38.69 -23.23 19.02
C VAL A 191 -39.41 -22.15 19.82
N GLY A 192 -40.67 -22.38 20.17
CA GLY A 192 -41.43 -21.44 21.00
C GLY A 192 -40.89 -21.31 22.43
N PRO A 193 -41.27 -20.27 23.18
CA PRO A 193 -40.71 -19.95 24.50
C PRO A 193 -40.96 -21.02 25.58
N THR A 194 -41.93 -21.90 25.36
CA THR A 194 -42.26 -23.03 26.24
C THR A 194 -41.42 -24.28 25.98
N GLY A 195 -40.69 -24.35 24.86
CA GLY A 195 -39.91 -25.54 24.49
C GLY A 195 -40.74 -26.75 24.05
N THR A 196 -42.04 -26.57 23.77
CA THR A 196 -42.97 -27.68 23.49
C THR A 196 -43.14 -28.00 22.01
N ALA A 197 -42.85 -27.06 21.10
CA ALA A 197 -43.06 -27.23 19.67
C ALA A 197 -42.03 -26.47 18.83
N LEU A 198 -41.72 -27.04 17.66
CA LEU A 198 -41.04 -26.35 16.56
C LEU A 198 -42.08 -25.46 15.87
N LEU A 199 -41.90 -24.14 15.97
CA LEU A 199 -42.73 -23.17 15.24
C LEU A 199 -42.44 -23.24 13.73
N TYR A 200 -41.15 -23.40 13.39
CA TYR A 200 -40.73 -23.92 12.10
C TYR A 200 -39.40 -24.68 12.22
N SER A 201 -39.11 -25.53 11.25
CA SER A 201 -37.80 -26.15 11.06
C SER A 201 -37.53 -26.30 9.57
N ALA A 202 -36.58 -25.52 9.06
CA ALA A 202 -36.19 -25.44 7.66
C ALA A 202 -34.88 -26.21 7.43
N ARG A 203 -34.68 -26.75 6.21
CA ARG A 203 -33.46 -27.48 5.83
C ARG A 203 -33.06 -27.17 4.38
N PHE A 204 -31.86 -26.67 4.16
CA PHE A 204 -31.43 -26.20 2.83
C PHE A 204 -29.94 -26.42 2.57
N GLY A 205 -29.57 -26.36 1.30
CA GLY A 205 -28.23 -26.66 0.80
C GLY A 205 -28.27 -27.10 -0.67
N GLY A 206 -27.10 -27.34 -1.26
CA GLY A 206 -26.94 -27.81 -2.65
C GLY A 206 -26.72 -29.33 -2.72
N GLY A 207 -25.91 -29.80 -3.66
CA GLY A 207 -25.58 -31.22 -3.83
C GLY A 207 -24.56 -31.77 -2.83
N ASN A 208 -23.63 -30.94 -2.34
CA ASN A 208 -22.52 -31.35 -1.45
C ASN A 208 -22.77 -30.93 0.01
N ALA A 209 -21.77 -31.08 0.89
CA ALA A 209 -21.93 -30.72 2.30
C ALA A 209 -22.09 -29.20 2.50
N ASP A 210 -23.09 -28.83 3.30
CA ASP A 210 -23.41 -27.47 3.71
C ASP A 210 -23.64 -27.45 5.23
N SER A 211 -23.19 -26.38 5.90
CA SER A 211 -23.30 -26.26 7.36
C SER A 211 -23.48 -24.81 7.80
N GLY A 212 -24.54 -24.53 8.56
CA GLY A 212 -24.69 -23.24 9.25
C GLY A 212 -23.80 -23.20 10.49
N ALA A 213 -22.91 -22.22 10.57
CA ALA A 213 -21.96 -22.06 11.67
C ALA A 213 -22.46 -21.08 12.74
N ALA A 214 -23.14 -20.01 12.33
CA ALA A 214 -23.64 -18.98 13.23
C ALA A 214 -25.02 -18.49 12.82
N ILE A 215 -25.79 -18.03 13.80
CA ILE A 215 -27.14 -17.47 13.61
C ILE A 215 -27.31 -16.19 14.41
N ALA A 216 -27.97 -15.20 13.81
CA ALA A 216 -28.46 -13.99 14.47
C ALA A 216 -29.93 -13.77 14.07
N VAL A 217 -30.67 -13.03 14.88
CA VAL A 217 -32.10 -12.78 14.65
C VAL A 217 -32.37 -11.29 14.78
N ASP A 218 -33.12 -10.72 13.83
CA ASP A 218 -33.51 -9.31 13.88
C ASP A 218 -34.76 -9.08 14.73
N THR A 219 -35.07 -7.80 14.95
CA THR A 219 -36.25 -7.38 15.72
C THR A 219 -37.59 -7.76 15.07
N ASN A 220 -37.59 -8.11 13.77
CA ASN A 220 -38.77 -8.62 13.06
C ASN A 220 -38.89 -10.15 13.15
N GLY A 221 -37.93 -10.83 13.78
CA GLY A 221 -37.87 -12.28 13.93
C GLY A 221 -37.34 -13.02 12.70
N ALA A 222 -36.67 -12.33 11.76
CA ALA A 222 -36.00 -12.99 10.64
C ALA A 222 -34.64 -13.55 11.07
N ALA A 223 -34.32 -14.76 10.62
CA ALA A 223 -33.09 -15.46 10.99
C ALA A 223 -32.00 -15.27 9.92
N TYR A 224 -30.82 -14.81 10.34
CA TYR A 224 -29.63 -14.65 9.52
C TYR A 224 -28.64 -15.76 9.84
N VAL A 225 -28.24 -16.52 8.83
CA VAL A 225 -27.35 -17.66 8.97
C VAL A 225 -26.13 -17.46 8.11
N GLY A 226 -24.97 -17.72 8.70
CA GLY A 226 -23.68 -17.73 8.03
C GLY A 226 -23.02 -19.08 8.24
N GLY A 227 -22.29 -19.55 7.24
CA GLY A 227 -21.64 -20.84 7.33
C GLY A 227 -20.76 -21.16 6.15
N VAL A 228 -20.59 -22.46 5.90
CA VAL A 228 -19.74 -23.01 4.84
C VAL A 228 -20.56 -23.91 3.92
N THR A 229 -20.27 -23.83 2.62
CA THR A 229 -20.84 -24.70 1.58
C THR A 229 -19.72 -25.25 0.69
N SER A 230 -19.81 -26.54 0.36
CA SER A 230 -18.99 -27.18 -0.68
C SER A 230 -19.78 -27.36 -1.99
N SER A 231 -20.97 -26.78 -2.06
CA SER A 231 -21.93 -26.97 -3.16
C SER A 231 -21.77 -25.84 -4.17
N SER A 232 -21.63 -26.16 -5.45
CA SER A 232 -21.67 -25.17 -6.54
C SER A 232 -23.08 -24.72 -6.91
N ASP A 233 -24.08 -25.44 -6.40
CA ASP A 233 -25.53 -25.29 -6.59
C ASP A 233 -26.23 -24.93 -5.27
N PHE A 234 -25.55 -24.24 -4.35
CA PHE A 234 -26.16 -23.75 -3.12
C PHE A 234 -27.32 -22.78 -3.47
N PRO A 235 -28.46 -22.83 -2.76
CA PRO A 235 -29.58 -21.94 -3.02
C PRO A 235 -29.18 -20.47 -2.87
N VAL A 236 -29.29 -19.70 -3.96
CA VAL A 236 -29.08 -18.25 -3.99
C VAL A 236 -30.32 -17.53 -4.48
N THR A 237 -30.50 -16.28 -4.07
CA THR A 237 -31.62 -15.43 -4.50
C THR A 237 -31.25 -14.52 -5.66
N ALA A 238 -32.25 -14.05 -6.41
CA ALA A 238 -32.03 -13.08 -7.47
C ALA A 238 -31.36 -11.80 -6.93
N GLY A 239 -30.33 -11.31 -7.61
CA GLY A 239 -29.58 -10.13 -7.19
C GLY A 239 -28.55 -10.38 -6.07
N ALA A 240 -28.34 -11.63 -5.64
CA ALA A 240 -27.30 -11.98 -4.68
C ALA A 240 -25.92 -11.42 -5.06
N PHE A 241 -25.17 -10.94 -4.06
CA PHE A 241 -23.82 -10.40 -4.23
C PHE A 241 -22.88 -11.34 -5.00
N GLN A 242 -22.94 -12.64 -4.70
CA GLN A 242 -22.32 -13.71 -5.47
C GLN A 242 -23.35 -14.80 -5.74
N SER A 243 -23.80 -14.91 -6.99
CA SER A 243 -24.76 -15.92 -7.46
C SER A 243 -24.12 -17.28 -7.76
N SER A 244 -22.79 -17.36 -7.77
CA SER A 244 -22.03 -18.59 -7.99
C SER A 244 -20.71 -18.49 -7.21
N PRO A 245 -20.16 -19.61 -6.73
CA PRO A 245 -18.85 -19.59 -6.10
C PRO A 245 -17.78 -19.29 -7.17
N ARG A 246 -16.64 -18.71 -6.76
CA ARG A 246 -15.55 -18.44 -7.72
C ARG A 246 -14.76 -19.69 -8.11
N SER A 247 -14.88 -20.76 -7.35
CA SER A 247 -14.27 -22.06 -7.64
C SER A 247 -15.23 -23.18 -7.25
N ALA A 248 -15.43 -24.15 -8.13
CA ALA A 248 -16.28 -25.32 -7.82
C ALA A 248 -15.58 -26.35 -6.90
N TYR A 249 -14.28 -26.19 -6.63
CA TYR A 249 -13.46 -27.17 -5.92
C TYR A 249 -13.06 -26.75 -4.49
N ALA A 250 -13.37 -25.50 -4.11
CA ALA A 250 -13.10 -24.96 -2.79
C ALA A 250 -14.37 -24.87 -1.94
N GLN A 251 -14.20 -24.79 -0.62
CA GLN A 251 -15.29 -24.46 0.31
C GLN A 251 -15.52 -22.95 0.30
N HIS A 252 -16.77 -22.50 0.35
CA HIS A 252 -17.11 -21.09 0.33
C HIS A 252 -17.95 -20.70 1.53
N GLY A 253 -17.80 -19.45 1.98
CA GLY A 253 -18.77 -18.85 2.88
C GLY A 253 -20.12 -18.71 2.19
N PHE A 254 -21.21 -18.84 2.96
CA PHE A 254 -22.53 -18.37 2.52
C PHE A 254 -23.19 -17.50 3.59
N VAL A 255 -24.05 -16.59 3.15
CA VAL A 255 -24.95 -15.84 4.03
C VAL A 255 -26.37 -15.99 3.53
N ALA A 256 -27.30 -16.37 4.41
CA ALA A 256 -28.71 -16.55 4.12
C ALA A 256 -29.59 -15.85 5.16
N LYS A 257 -30.72 -15.30 4.72
CA LYS A 257 -31.76 -14.74 5.59
C LYS A 257 -33.07 -15.47 5.33
N LEU A 258 -33.65 -16.04 6.38
CA LEU A 258 -34.97 -16.67 6.33
C LEU A 258 -36.04 -15.69 6.80
N SER A 259 -37.24 -15.80 6.22
CA SER A 259 -38.41 -15.06 6.69
C SER A 259 -38.76 -15.42 8.15
N PRO A 260 -39.48 -14.55 8.89
CA PRO A 260 -39.89 -14.86 10.27
C PRO A 260 -40.75 -16.13 10.43
N ALA A 261 -41.42 -16.56 9.35
CA ALA A 261 -42.18 -17.80 9.26
C ALA A 261 -41.32 -19.01 8.85
N GLY A 262 -40.09 -18.79 8.38
CA GLY A 262 -39.17 -19.84 7.93
C GLY A 262 -39.55 -20.49 6.60
N ASP A 263 -40.47 -19.91 5.84
CA ASP A 263 -41.04 -20.43 4.59
C ASP A 263 -40.32 -19.93 3.32
N GLN A 264 -39.45 -18.92 3.44
CA GLN A 264 -38.76 -18.28 2.32
C GLN A 264 -37.31 -17.95 2.66
N LEU A 265 -36.41 -18.06 1.67
CA LEU A 265 -35.14 -17.34 1.69
C LEU A 265 -35.39 -15.90 1.22
N VAL A 266 -35.30 -14.95 2.14
CA VAL A 266 -35.38 -13.50 1.83
C VAL A 266 -34.19 -13.10 0.98
N PHE A 267 -33.00 -13.56 1.34
CA PHE A 267 -31.83 -13.56 0.48
C PHE A 267 -30.91 -14.74 0.78
N ALA A 268 -30.09 -15.14 -0.19
CA ALA A 268 -28.96 -16.03 0.03
C ALA A 268 -27.86 -15.76 -1.01
N THR A 269 -26.60 -15.72 -0.57
CA THR A 269 -25.43 -15.43 -1.41
C THR A 269 -24.24 -16.26 -0.98
N TYR A 270 -23.35 -16.57 -1.94
CA TYR A 270 -21.98 -16.96 -1.61
C TYR A 270 -21.21 -15.74 -1.08
N LEU A 271 -20.13 -16.00 -0.33
CA LEU A 271 -19.12 -15.03 0.06
C LEU A 271 -17.75 -15.72 0.11
N GLY A 272 -16.95 -15.50 -0.92
CA GLY A 272 -15.59 -16.05 -0.99
C GLY A 272 -14.81 -15.60 -2.24
N GLY A 273 -13.57 -16.03 -2.28
CA GLY A 273 -12.64 -15.97 -3.41
C GLY A 273 -12.45 -17.36 -4.04
N SER A 274 -11.29 -17.58 -4.65
CA SER A 274 -10.99 -18.78 -5.44
C SER A 274 -10.51 -19.99 -4.62
N SER A 275 -10.09 -19.77 -3.37
CA SER A 275 -9.66 -20.80 -2.41
C SER A 275 -10.70 -20.98 -1.31
N SER A 276 -10.39 -21.79 -0.28
CA SER A 276 -11.33 -22.05 0.80
C SER A 276 -11.60 -20.82 1.68
N ASP A 277 -12.88 -20.57 1.91
CA ASP A 277 -13.41 -19.49 2.74
C ASP A 277 -14.52 -20.02 3.64
N SER A 278 -14.56 -19.60 4.90
CA SER A 278 -15.59 -20.05 5.84
C SER A 278 -16.04 -18.93 6.75
N ILE A 279 -17.35 -18.79 6.93
CA ILE A 279 -17.96 -17.89 7.92
C ILE A 279 -18.14 -18.66 9.23
N SER A 280 -17.69 -18.06 10.33
CA SER A 280 -17.80 -18.62 11.68
C SER A 280 -18.68 -17.79 12.61
N GLY A 281 -18.86 -16.49 12.31
CA GLY A 281 -19.67 -15.57 13.12
C GLY A 281 -20.66 -14.77 12.27
N VAL A 282 -21.83 -14.47 12.84
CA VAL A 282 -22.87 -13.63 12.25
C VAL A 282 -23.41 -12.66 13.31
N ALA A 283 -23.57 -11.40 12.95
CA ALA A 283 -24.27 -10.38 13.72
C ALA A 283 -25.11 -9.51 12.78
N VAL A 284 -26.10 -8.80 13.33
CA VAL A 284 -26.99 -7.91 12.57
C VAL A 284 -26.98 -6.54 13.23
N ASP A 285 -26.81 -5.48 12.44
CA ASP A 285 -26.82 -4.12 12.94
C ASP A 285 -28.24 -3.53 13.02
N SER A 286 -28.37 -2.32 13.58
CA SER A 286 -29.65 -1.61 13.71
C SER A 286 -30.30 -1.22 12.37
N ALA A 287 -29.52 -1.20 11.28
CA ALA A 287 -30.00 -0.97 9.92
C ALA A 287 -30.31 -2.28 9.17
N LEU A 288 -30.33 -3.42 9.89
CA LEU A 288 -30.60 -4.77 9.37
C LEU A 288 -29.56 -5.29 8.36
N ASN A 289 -28.38 -4.66 8.31
CA ASN A 289 -27.24 -5.17 7.58
C ASN A 289 -26.62 -6.35 8.33
N VAL A 290 -26.22 -7.37 7.60
CA VAL A 290 -25.56 -8.54 8.17
C VAL A 290 -24.05 -8.34 8.19
N VAL A 291 -23.45 -8.55 9.35
CA VAL A 291 -22.01 -8.54 9.58
C VAL A 291 -21.57 -9.98 9.80
N VAL A 292 -20.61 -10.44 9.02
CA VAL A 292 -20.01 -11.77 9.14
C VAL A 292 -18.52 -11.67 9.34
N ALA A 293 -17.98 -12.60 10.12
CA ALA A 293 -16.54 -12.81 10.20
C ALA A 293 -16.20 -14.27 9.99
N GLY A 294 -14.97 -14.51 9.55
CA GLY A 294 -14.49 -15.82 9.21
C GLY A 294 -13.03 -15.81 8.81
N ASN A 295 -12.62 -16.89 8.16
CA ASN A 295 -11.26 -17.04 7.66
C ASN A 295 -11.25 -17.29 6.15
N THR A 296 -10.21 -16.79 5.48
CA THR A 296 -10.01 -16.89 4.04
C THR A 296 -8.61 -17.35 3.71
N SER A 297 -8.48 -18.33 2.81
CA SER A 297 -7.21 -18.66 2.13
C SER A 297 -7.13 -18.06 0.73
N SER A 298 -8.09 -17.21 0.36
CA SER A 298 -8.25 -16.65 -0.97
C SER A 298 -7.47 -15.34 -1.10
N SER A 299 -6.50 -15.29 -2.01
CA SER A 299 -5.78 -14.06 -2.35
C SER A 299 -6.67 -13.01 -3.03
N ASP A 300 -7.79 -13.46 -3.59
CA ASP A 300 -8.80 -12.69 -4.30
C ASP A 300 -10.09 -12.49 -3.50
N PHE A 301 -10.10 -12.72 -2.17
CA PHE A 301 -11.29 -12.50 -1.33
C PHE A 301 -11.94 -11.12 -1.61
N PRO A 302 -13.28 -11.02 -1.71
CA PRO A 302 -13.94 -9.77 -2.08
C PRO A 302 -13.70 -8.67 -1.02
N LEU A 303 -13.01 -7.60 -1.40
CA LEU A 303 -12.66 -6.45 -0.55
C LEU A 303 -13.25 -5.15 -1.10
N THR A 304 -13.55 -4.20 -0.22
CA THR A 304 -13.92 -2.83 -0.60
C THR A 304 -12.69 -1.92 -0.72
N ALA A 305 -12.76 -0.85 -1.50
CA ALA A 305 -11.60 0.03 -1.75
C ALA A 305 -11.00 0.67 -0.48
N ALA A 306 -11.83 1.00 0.51
CA ALA A 306 -11.42 1.58 1.80
C ALA A 306 -11.18 0.51 2.90
N ALA A 307 -11.07 -0.77 2.52
CA ALA A 307 -10.93 -1.86 3.48
C ALA A 307 -9.61 -1.81 4.26
N PHE A 308 -9.68 -2.10 5.55
CA PHE A 308 -8.48 -2.43 6.32
C PHE A 308 -7.85 -3.72 5.79
N ARG A 309 -6.57 -3.65 5.40
CA ARG A 309 -5.82 -4.80 4.87
C ARG A 309 -4.47 -4.94 5.54
N SER A 310 -4.24 -6.09 6.19
CA SER A 310 -2.94 -6.39 6.81
C SER A 310 -2.70 -7.91 6.84
N LEU A 311 -2.10 -8.44 5.77
CA LEU A 311 -1.66 -9.84 5.70
C LEU A 311 -0.18 -9.92 5.30
N PRO A 312 0.70 -10.43 6.17
CA PRO A 312 2.10 -10.68 5.83
C PRO A 312 2.25 -11.71 4.69
N VAL A 313 3.34 -11.57 3.93
CA VAL A 313 3.76 -12.59 2.94
C VAL A 313 3.98 -13.92 3.67
N GLY A 314 3.36 -15.00 3.18
CA GLY A 314 3.44 -16.35 3.77
C GLY A 314 2.29 -16.73 4.72
N SER A 315 1.32 -15.84 4.96
CA SER A 315 0.09 -16.20 5.69
C SER A 315 -0.68 -17.32 5.00
N SER A 316 -1.10 -18.35 5.75
CA SER A 316 -1.87 -19.49 5.21
C SER A 316 -3.39 -19.24 5.21
N THR A 317 -3.89 -18.42 6.15
CA THR A 317 -5.28 -17.96 6.25
C THR A 317 -5.32 -16.55 6.84
N GLY A 318 -6.19 -15.67 6.34
CA GLY A 318 -6.51 -14.37 6.93
C GLY A 318 -7.87 -14.37 7.62
N VAL A 319 -8.07 -13.50 8.60
CA VAL A 319 -9.40 -13.20 9.17
C VAL A 319 -10.08 -12.17 8.28
N PHE A 320 -11.32 -12.41 7.88
CA PHE A 320 -12.15 -11.42 7.19
C PHE A 320 -13.28 -10.93 8.09
N VAL A 321 -13.69 -9.68 7.87
CA VAL A 321 -14.91 -9.09 8.40
C VAL A 321 -15.63 -8.40 7.26
N THR A 322 -16.84 -8.84 6.96
CA THR A 322 -17.66 -8.36 5.85
C THR A 322 -19.01 -7.90 6.34
N LYS A 323 -19.43 -6.71 5.93
CA LYS A 323 -20.78 -6.20 6.16
C LYS A 323 -21.51 -6.11 4.83
N LEU A 324 -22.57 -6.91 4.66
CA LEU A 324 -23.42 -6.86 3.47
C LEU A 324 -24.60 -5.93 3.72
N ARG A 325 -25.08 -5.29 2.65
CA ARG A 325 -26.34 -4.53 2.68
C ARG A 325 -27.49 -5.46 3.10
N ASN A 326 -28.55 -4.91 3.69
CA ASN A 326 -29.74 -5.68 4.11
C ASN A 326 -30.40 -6.51 2.98
N ASP A 327 -30.21 -6.14 1.72
CA ASP A 327 -30.68 -6.90 0.55
C ASP A 327 -29.66 -7.91 0.00
N ALA A 328 -28.46 -7.96 0.58
CA ALA A 328 -27.32 -8.76 0.15
C ALA A 328 -26.92 -8.58 -1.33
N THR A 329 -27.25 -7.45 -1.96
CA THR A 329 -26.87 -7.15 -3.36
C THR A 329 -25.46 -6.57 -3.48
N GLY A 330 -24.88 -6.14 -2.37
CA GLY A 330 -23.56 -5.52 -2.33
C GLY A 330 -22.98 -5.42 -0.93
N LEU A 331 -21.73 -5.00 -0.87
CA LEU A 331 -20.98 -4.82 0.36
C LEU A 331 -21.11 -3.37 0.86
N VAL A 332 -21.29 -3.20 2.17
CA VAL A 332 -21.05 -1.94 2.87
C VAL A 332 -19.54 -1.78 3.06
N PHE A 333 -18.89 -2.80 3.62
CA PHE A 333 -17.44 -2.93 3.67
C PHE A 333 -17.02 -4.40 3.71
N SER A 334 -15.77 -4.69 3.35
CA SER A 334 -15.15 -6.01 3.54
C SER A 334 -13.65 -5.88 3.69
N SER A 335 -13.13 -6.34 4.83
CA SER A 335 -11.75 -6.16 5.28
C SER A 335 -11.10 -7.48 5.65
N VAL A 336 -9.79 -7.61 5.45
CA VAL A 336 -9.03 -8.84 5.71
C VAL A 336 -7.71 -8.54 6.42
N PHE A 337 -7.42 -9.24 7.50
CA PHE A 337 -6.21 -9.03 8.29
C PHE A 337 -5.76 -10.28 9.06
N GLY A 338 -4.50 -10.33 9.50
CA GLY A 338 -3.95 -11.47 10.23
C GLY A 338 -2.42 -11.43 10.34
N GLY A 339 -1.86 -12.44 11.00
CA GLY A 339 -0.42 -12.68 11.10
C GLY A 339 0.10 -13.68 10.06
N SER A 340 1.39 -14.03 10.17
CA SER A 340 2.11 -14.90 9.23
C SER A 340 1.69 -16.38 9.26
N GLY A 341 0.85 -16.79 10.22
CA GLY A 341 0.41 -18.16 10.41
C GLY A 341 -1.06 -18.35 10.02
N SER A 342 -1.69 -19.37 10.61
CA SER A 342 -3.13 -19.56 10.48
C SER A 342 -3.85 -18.59 11.41
N ASN A 343 -4.80 -17.83 10.88
CA ASN A 343 -5.63 -16.90 11.62
C ASN A 343 -7.10 -17.36 11.52
N VAL A 344 -7.73 -17.59 12.66
CA VAL A 344 -9.10 -18.10 12.75
C VAL A 344 -9.94 -17.12 13.53
N ALA A 345 -11.04 -16.66 12.93
CA ALA A 345 -12.10 -15.95 13.65
C ALA A 345 -13.10 -16.97 14.16
N THR A 346 -13.60 -16.78 15.38
CA THR A 346 -14.58 -17.68 16.02
C THR A 346 -15.87 -16.95 16.39
N GLY A 347 -15.83 -15.63 16.57
CA GLY A 347 -17.00 -14.83 16.88
C GLY A 347 -16.92 -13.42 16.33
N VAL A 348 -18.09 -12.85 16.03
CA VAL A 348 -18.27 -11.45 15.62
C VAL A 348 -19.47 -10.86 16.33
N ALA A 349 -19.37 -9.59 16.69
CA ALA A 349 -20.46 -8.84 17.27
C ALA A 349 -20.39 -7.37 16.83
N VAL A 350 -21.54 -6.73 16.71
CA VAL A 350 -21.68 -5.32 16.30
C VAL A 350 -22.35 -4.54 17.43
N ASP A 351 -21.82 -3.35 17.73
CA ASP A 351 -22.39 -2.47 18.74
C ASP A 351 -23.44 -1.49 18.15
N GLY A 352 -24.10 -0.71 19.02
CA GLY A 352 -25.08 0.29 18.59
C GLY A 352 -24.52 1.43 17.74
N SER A 353 -23.20 1.63 17.70
CA SER A 353 -22.53 2.60 16.82
C SER A 353 -22.21 2.03 15.43
N GLY A 354 -22.40 0.72 15.25
CA GLY A 354 -22.04 -0.01 14.04
C GLY A 354 -20.58 -0.50 14.01
N SER A 355 -19.81 -0.30 15.08
CA SER A 355 -18.43 -0.81 15.19
C SER A 355 -18.45 -2.32 15.39
N VAL A 356 -17.51 -3.02 14.76
CA VAL A 356 -17.50 -4.48 14.72
C VAL A 356 -16.35 -5.03 15.55
N THR A 357 -16.66 -5.89 16.52
CA THR A 357 -15.65 -6.63 17.28
C THR A 357 -15.60 -8.06 16.76
N VAL A 358 -14.40 -8.57 16.51
CA VAL A 358 -14.11 -9.95 16.12
C VAL A 358 -13.08 -10.54 17.07
N ALA A 359 -13.23 -11.81 17.39
CA ALA A 359 -12.30 -12.54 18.24
C ALA A 359 -11.96 -13.90 17.61
N GLY A 360 -10.86 -14.47 18.09
CA GLY A 360 -10.39 -15.77 17.63
C GLY A 360 -8.96 -16.03 18.07
N TYR A 361 -8.21 -16.77 17.26
CA TYR A 361 -6.83 -17.13 17.58
C TYR A 361 -5.92 -17.15 16.34
N THR A 362 -4.62 -17.00 16.57
CA THR A 362 -3.59 -17.04 15.53
C THR A 362 -2.43 -17.95 15.95
N SER A 363 -1.86 -18.69 15.00
CA SER A 363 -0.63 -19.49 15.23
C SER A 363 0.65 -18.78 14.75
N GLY A 364 0.55 -17.57 14.20
CA GLY A 364 1.69 -16.86 13.62
C GLY A 364 2.03 -15.55 14.30
N ASN A 365 3.18 -14.99 13.93
CA ASN A 365 3.61 -13.68 14.40
C ASN A 365 3.02 -12.56 13.55
N GLY A 366 3.10 -11.32 14.05
CA GLY A 366 2.78 -10.14 13.26
C GLY A 366 1.29 -9.93 12.98
N PHE A 367 0.40 -10.50 13.80
CA PHE A 367 -1.00 -10.07 13.81
C PHE A 367 -1.07 -8.56 14.06
N PRO A 368 -1.95 -7.81 13.39
CA PRO A 368 -1.98 -6.35 13.52
C PRO A 368 -2.46 -5.93 14.91
N VAL A 369 -1.59 -5.24 15.63
CA VAL A 369 -1.85 -4.69 16.96
C VAL A 369 -1.43 -3.22 16.99
N PRO A 370 -2.37 -2.25 17.08
CA PRO A 370 -2.05 -0.84 17.22
C PRO A 370 -1.25 -0.53 18.51
N ILE A 371 -0.57 0.62 18.53
CA ILE A 371 0.13 1.12 19.72
C ILE A 371 -0.90 1.30 20.87
N GLY A 372 -0.57 0.81 22.07
CA GLY A 372 -1.43 0.92 23.26
C GLY A 372 -2.35 -0.28 23.53
N ALA A 373 -2.11 -1.44 22.88
CA ALA A 373 -2.82 -2.67 23.16
C ALA A 373 -2.56 -3.25 24.56
N ILE A 374 -3.51 -4.03 25.08
CA ILE A 374 -3.38 -4.73 26.37
C ILE A 374 -2.16 -5.67 26.35
N GLN A 375 -2.00 -6.40 25.25
CA GLN A 375 -0.84 -7.22 24.95
C GLN A 375 -0.45 -7.00 23.48
N SER A 376 0.72 -6.40 23.26
CA SER A 376 1.22 -6.03 21.92
C SER A 376 1.94 -7.16 21.18
N VAL A 377 2.38 -8.19 21.92
CA VAL A 377 3.07 -9.37 21.38
C VAL A 377 2.51 -10.62 22.04
N SER A 378 2.28 -11.67 21.26
CA SER A 378 1.88 -12.98 21.81
C SER A 378 2.95 -13.50 22.77
N ALA A 379 2.53 -14.05 23.90
CA ALA A 379 3.45 -14.66 24.87
C ALA A 379 3.99 -16.05 24.42
N ASN A 380 3.46 -16.62 23.32
CA ASN A 380 3.89 -17.86 22.67
C ASN A 380 5.18 -17.73 21.84
N ARG A 381 6.24 -17.14 22.39
CA ARG A 381 7.53 -17.08 21.68
C ARG A 381 8.29 -18.40 21.81
N PRO A 382 8.83 -18.97 20.72
CA PRO A 382 9.67 -20.15 20.83
C PRO A 382 10.92 -19.80 21.64
N LEU A 383 11.16 -20.57 22.71
CA LEU A 383 12.39 -20.48 23.52
C LEU A 383 13.63 -20.99 22.75
N SER A 384 13.46 -21.51 21.52
CA SER A 384 14.55 -22.00 20.67
C SER A 384 14.15 -21.99 19.18
N PRO A 385 15.07 -21.65 18.25
CA PRO A 385 14.79 -21.65 16.82
C PRO A 385 14.59 -23.04 16.19
N TYR A 386 14.63 -24.15 16.95
CA TYR A 386 14.63 -25.50 16.38
C TYR A 386 13.55 -26.49 16.85
N CYS A 387 12.67 -26.21 17.82
CA CYS A 387 11.72 -27.25 18.26
C CYS A 387 10.31 -26.75 18.65
N CYS A 388 9.32 -27.51 18.16
CA CYS A 388 7.89 -27.64 18.51
C CYS A 388 6.91 -26.58 17.99
N SER A 389 5.69 -27.03 17.64
CA SER A 389 4.59 -26.19 17.14
C SER A 389 4.38 -24.97 18.02
N VAL A 390 4.38 -23.78 17.40
CA VAL A 390 3.93 -22.54 18.04
C VAL A 390 2.49 -22.73 18.53
N GLY A 391 2.26 -22.57 19.84
CA GLY A 391 0.91 -22.56 20.41
C GLY A 391 0.07 -21.43 19.82
N THR A 392 -1.26 -21.56 19.85
CA THR A 392 -2.16 -20.51 19.37
C THR A 392 -2.23 -19.37 20.38
N ALA A 393 -2.31 -18.13 19.90
CA ALA A 393 -2.56 -16.95 20.73
C ALA A 393 -3.96 -16.39 20.43
N GLY A 394 -4.79 -16.26 21.47
CA GLY A 394 -6.08 -15.59 21.36
C GLY A 394 -5.92 -14.11 21.01
N PHE A 395 -6.82 -13.58 20.18
CA PHE A 395 -6.88 -12.16 19.84
C PHE A 395 -8.31 -11.62 19.95
N VAL A 396 -8.41 -10.31 20.21
CA VAL A 396 -9.65 -9.54 20.06
C VAL A 396 -9.34 -8.26 19.31
N SER A 397 -10.11 -8.01 18.24
CA SER A 397 -9.94 -6.85 17.37
C SER A 397 -11.28 -6.14 17.20
N ARG A 398 -11.25 -4.81 17.16
CA ARG A 398 -12.42 -3.99 16.87
C ARG A 398 -12.12 -3.08 15.69
N LEU A 399 -12.97 -3.14 14.68
CA LEU A 399 -12.98 -2.24 13.54
C LEU A 399 -13.99 -1.13 13.75
N ASP A 400 -13.72 0.03 13.14
CA ASP A 400 -14.69 1.11 13.05
C ASP A 400 -15.93 0.69 12.23
N SER A 401 -16.96 1.53 12.23
CA SER A 401 -18.22 1.25 11.54
C SER A 401 -18.12 1.20 10.02
N GLN A 402 -16.99 1.64 9.44
CA GLN A 402 -16.70 1.59 8.01
C GLN A 402 -15.77 0.42 7.65
N GLY A 403 -15.28 -0.33 8.64
CA GLY A 403 -14.28 -1.39 8.44
C GLY A 403 -12.93 -0.88 7.95
N ALA A 404 -12.65 0.42 8.03
CA ALA A 404 -11.49 1.06 7.41
C ALA A 404 -10.25 1.04 8.31
N SER A 405 -10.43 0.98 9.63
CA SER A 405 -9.35 0.96 10.61
C SER A 405 -9.65 0.08 11.81
N LEU A 406 -8.58 -0.41 12.46
CA LEU A 406 -8.66 -1.04 13.78
C LEU A 406 -8.76 0.05 14.86
N VAL A 407 -9.91 0.13 15.53
CA VAL A 407 -10.11 0.94 16.75
C VAL A 407 -9.21 0.42 17.86
N TYR A 408 -9.16 -0.90 18.02
CA TYR A 408 -8.14 -1.57 18.81
C TYR A 408 -7.93 -2.99 18.30
N SER A 409 -6.78 -3.57 18.65
CA SER A 409 -6.53 -5.00 18.56
C SER A 409 -5.59 -5.38 19.69
N THR A 410 -5.69 -6.58 20.22
CA THR A 410 -4.84 -7.08 21.30
C THR A 410 -4.78 -8.59 21.30
N TYR A 411 -3.65 -9.13 21.77
CA TYR A 411 -3.60 -10.52 22.19
C TYR A 411 -4.22 -10.69 23.59
N LEU A 412 -4.65 -11.91 23.87
CA LEU A 412 -4.96 -12.44 25.19
C LEU A 412 -4.40 -13.88 25.24
N SER A 413 -3.11 -14.00 25.53
CA SER A 413 -2.41 -15.30 25.60
C SER A 413 -1.32 -15.32 26.66
N GLY A 414 -1.01 -16.53 27.16
CA GLY A 414 0.19 -16.87 27.93
C GLY A 414 1.23 -17.58 27.05
N SER A 415 2.04 -18.43 27.68
CA SER A 415 3.21 -19.10 27.11
C SER A 415 2.93 -20.37 26.29
N THR A 416 1.72 -20.92 26.35
CA THR A 416 1.30 -22.10 25.58
C THR A 416 -0.01 -21.82 24.80
N SER A 417 -0.76 -22.85 24.42
CA SER A 417 -1.93 -22.65 23.55
C SER A 417 -3.08 -21.99 24.28
N ASP A 418 -3.57 -20.89 23.70
CA ASP A 418 -4.76 -20.15 24.11
C ASP A 418 -5.64 -19.91 22.88
N ALA A 419 -6.92 -20.23 22.98
CA ALA A 419 -7.89 -19.99 21.93
C ALA A 419 -9.12 -19.29 22.50
N ILE A 420 -9.61 -18.28 21.77
CA ILE A 420 -10.91 -17.67 22.04
C ILE A 420 -11.91 -18.32 21.11
N ASP A 421 -12.96 -18.92 21.68
CA ASP A 421 -13.98 -19.68 20.94
C ASP A 421 -15.28 -18.90 20.78
N ALA A 422 -15.57 -17.94 21.67
CA ALA A 422 -16.78 -17.15 21.60
C ALA A 422 -16.61 -15.71 22.11
N LEU A 423 -17.46 -14.83 21.58
CA LEU A 423 -17.49 -13.39 21.85
C LEU A 423 -18.94 -12.94 22.07
N ALA A 424 -19.16 -12.11 23.09
CA ALA A 424 -20.40 -11.35 23.29
C ALA A 424 -20.08 -9.88 23.58
N LEU A 425 -21.04 -8.99 23.29
CA LEU A 425 -20.98 -7.58 23.69
C LEU A 425 -22.10 -7.27 24.69
N ASP A 426 -21.81 -6.40 25.66
CA ASP A 426 -22.89 -5.75 26.43
C ASP A 426 -23.47 -4.55 25.68
N ALA A 427 -24.52 -3.93 26.25
CA ALA A 427 -25.14 -2.74 25.66
C ALA A 427 -24.22 -1.51 25.57
N SER A 428 -23.15 -1.49 26.38
CA SER A 428 -22.09 -0.48 26.25
C SER A 428 -21.09 -0.86 25.16
N GLY A 429 -21.14 -2.06 24.56
CA GLY A 429 -20.16 -2.51 23.59
C GLY A 429 -18.82 -2.93 24.23
N ASN A 430 -18.79 -3.27 25.52
CA ASN A 430 -17.66 -3.99 26.11
C ASN A 430 -17.66 -5.42 25.59
N ALA A 431 -16.48 -5.95 25.28
CA ALA A 431 -16.34 -7.30 24.76
C ALA A 431 -16.08 -8.30 25.89
N TYR A 432 -16.78 -9.42 25.82
CA TYR A 432 -16.61 -10.57 26.70
C TYR A 432 -16.21 -11.76 25.86
N VAL A 433 -15.11 -12.41 26.20
CA VAL A 433 -14.57 -13.54 25.45
C VAL A 433 -14.33 -14.73 26.35
N THR A 434 -14.60 -15.93 25.83
CA THR A 434 -14.31 -17.21 26.47
C THR A 434 -13.62 -18.15 25.50
N GLY A 435 -13.01 -19.20 26.03
CA GLY A 435 -12.41 -20.27 25.24
C GLY A 435 -11.65 -21.22 26.13
N ASN A 436 -10.50 -21.71 25.66
CA ASN A 436 -9.61 -22.56 26.45
C ASN A 436 -8.20 -22.00 26.55
N THR A 437 -7.56 -22.25 27.69
CA THR A 437 -6.15 -21.96 27.92
C THR A 437 -5.43 -23.18 28.48
N THR A 438 -4.27 -23.47 27.91
CA THR A 438 -3.30 -24.43 28.46
C THR A 438 -2.13 -23.71 29.15
N SER A 439 -2.15 -22.37 29.16
CA SER A 439 -1.08 -21.52 29.65
C SER A 439 -1.13 -21.39 31.17
N PRO A 440 -0.09 -21.84 31.90
CA PRO A 440 -0.03 -21.64 33.35
C PRO A 440 0.10 -20.16 33.75
N ASP A 441 0.50 -19.32 32.80
CA ASP A 441 0.74 -17.89 32.92
C ASP A 441 -0.27 -17.03 32.12
N PHE A 442 -1.46 -17.57 31.81
CA PHE A 442 -2.52 -16.79 31.16
C PHE A 442 -2.77 -15.47 31.92
N PRO A 443 -2.92 -14.32 31.23
CA PRO A 443 -3.05 -13.03 31.90
C PRO A 443 -4.33 -12.97 32.74
N ILE A 444 -4.17 -12.82 34.05
CA ILE A 444 -5.26 -12.79 35.04
C ILE A 444 -5.19 -11.54 35.92
N THR A 445 -6.32 -10.87 36.09
CA THR A 445 -6.37 -9.60 36.84
C THR A 445 -6.42 -9.83 38.36
N PRO A 446 -5.81 -8.96 39.18
CA PRO A 446 -5.88 -9.05 40.64
C PRO A 446 -7.34 -9.11 41.14
N GLY A 447 -7.62 -9.99 42.10
CA GLY A 447 -8.96 -10.15 42.69
C GLY A 447 -9.99 -10.89 41.84
N ALA A 448 -9.67 -11.24 40.59
CA ALA A 448 -10.55 -12.08 39.76
C ALA A 448 -10.61 -13.52 40.29
N TYR A 449 -11.70 -14.23 39.98
CA TYR A 449 -11.89 -15.64 40.34
C TYR A 449 -10.73 -16.51 39.83
N ARG A 450 -10.34 -17.57 40.55
CA ARG A 450 -9.28 -18.51 40.13
C ARG A 450 -9.52 -19.90 40.70
N SER A 451 -9.42 -20.93 39.87
CA SER A 451 -9.10 -22.30 40.28
C SER A 451 -7.83 -22.73 39.54
N PHE A 452 -6.86 -23.37 40.19
CA PHE A 452 -5.58 -23.72 39.53
C PHE A 452 -5.57 -25.19 39.06
N SER A 453 -5.42 -25.41 37.76
CA SER A 453 -4.86 -26.59 37.08
C SER A 453 -4.70 -26.28 35.57
N PRO A 454 -3.80 -26.91 34.81
CA PRO A 454 -3.68 -26.67 33.37
C PRO A 454 -4.86 -27.29 32.58
N GLY A 455 -5.38 -26.58 31.57
CA GLY A 455 -6.48 -27.03 30.69
C GLY A 455 -7.85 -26.42 31.02
N GLN A 456 -7.93 -25.09 31.14
CA GLN A 456 -9.08 -24.40 31.74
C GLN A 456 -9.86 -23.50 30.79
N VAL A 457 -11.06 -23.12 31.22
CA VAL A 457 -11.86 -22.08 30.59
C VAL A 457 -11.22 -20.73 30.89
N LEU A 458 -10.87 -19.97 29.85
CA LEU A 458 -10.52 -18.55 29.99
C LEU A 458 -11.77 -17.70 29.92
N LEU A 459 -11.79 -16.59 30.65
CA LEU A 459 -12.80 -15.54 30.53
C LEU A 459 -12.14 -14.18 30.68
N ALA A 460 -12.39 -13.28 29.73
CA ALA A 460 -11.93 -11.89 29.82
C ALA A 460 -13.03 -10.91 29.44
N LYS A 461 -13.07 -9.79 30.15
CA LYS A 461 -13.83 -8.59 29.80
C LYS A 461 -12.85 -7.53 29.30
N ILE A 462 -13.00 -7.14 28.05
CA ILE A 462 -12.31 -5.99 27.46
C ILE A 462 -13.28 -4.82 27.53
N VAL A 463 -12.94 -3.86 28.39
CA VAL A 463 -13.68 -2.62 28.49
C VAL A 463 -13.29 -1.78 27.29
N HIS A 464 -14.23 -1.68 26.37
CA HIS A 464 -14.20 -0.58 25.44
C HIS A 464 -14.52 0.66 26.28
N PRO A 465 -13.78 1.77 26.14
CA PRO A 465 -14.13 3.02 26.79
C PRO A 465 -15.39 3.63 26.15
N SER A 466 -16.48 2.87 26.06
CA SER A 466 -17.79 3.29 25.60
C SER A 466 -18.53 4.12 26.63
N ASN A 467 -18.05 4.13 27.87
CA ASN A 467 -18.52 5.04 28.92
C ASN A 467 -17.67 6.31 29.01
N CYS A 468 -16.77 6.54 28.06
CA CYS A 468 -16.10 7.83 27.97
C CYS A 468 -17.13 8.85 27.50
N THR A 469 -17.69 9.56 28.47
CA THR A 469 -18.44 10.79 28.21
C THR A 469 -17.42 11.87 27.93
N PHE A 470 -17.26 12.15 26.65
CA PHE A 470 -16.45 13.26 26.20
C PHE A 470 -17.31 14.51 26.21
N THR A 471 -16.98 15.43 27.10
CA THR A 471 -17.54 16.78 27.08
C THR A 471 -16.50 17.69 26.45
N ILE A 472 -16.92 18.47 25.47
CA ILE A 472 -16.05 19.42 24.78
C ILE A 472 -16.45 20.85 25.12
N ALA A 473 -15.47 21.72 25.28
CA ALA A 473 -15.71 23.14 25.50
C ALA A 473 -14.65 23.98 24.76
N PRO A 474 -15.06 24.91 23.87
CA PRO A 474 -16.44 25.22 23.48
C PRO A 474 -17.06 24.15 22.54
N THR A 475 -18.39 24.03 22.51
CA THR A 475 -19.13 23.09 21.64
C THR A 475 -19.32 23.59 20.21
N SER A 476 -19.00 24.85 19.94
CA SER A 476 -18.95 25.46 18.61
C SER A 476 -17.91 26.59 18.61
N LEU A 477 -17.37 26.89 17.44
CA LEU A 477 -16.46 28.01 17.25
C LEU A 477 -17.03 28.95 16.19
N THR A 478 -17.16 30.23 16.52
CA THR A 478 -17.40 31.29 15.55
C THR A 478 -16.23 32.26 15.57
N LEU A 479 -15.52 32.35 14.45
CA LEU A 479 -14.26 33.07 14.35
C LEU A 479 -14.34 34.17 13.27
N GLY A 480 -13.51 35.20 13.44
CA GLY A 480 -13.27 36.22 12.42
C GLY A 480 -12.65 35.62 11.15
N SER A 481 -12.60 36.39 10.06
CA SER A 481 -12.01 35.95 8.80
C SER A 481 -10.49 35.77 8.84
N ALA A 482 -9.79 36.35 9.83
CA ALA A 482 -8.34 36.21 9.99
C ALA A 482 -7.90 34.79 10.38
N TYR A 483 -6.60 34.49 10.23
CA TYR A 483 -5.99 33.30 10.84
C TYR A 483 -6.27 33.28 12.34
N ALA A 484 -6.64 32.13 12.87
CA ALA A 484 -6.97 31.98 14.29
C ALA A 484 -6.40 30.68 14.84
N ALA A 485 -5.77 30.75 16.01
CA ALA A 485 -5.53 29.57 16.83
C ALA A 485 -6.64 29.49 17.88
N SER A 486 -7.21 28.31 18.07
CA SER A 486 -8.27 28.08 19.06
C SER A 486 -8.07 26.75 19.77
N THR A 487 -8.49 26.68 21.02
CA THR A 487 -8.33 25.48 21.84
C THR A 487 -9.70 24.94 22.20
N ILE A 488 -9.89 23.64 21.98
CA ILE A 488 -11.07 22.92 22.47
C ILE A 488 -10.61 21.97 23.56
N SER A 489 -11.10 22.21 24.78
CA SER A 489 -10.87 21.33 25.91
C SER A 489 -11.72 20.07 25.75
N VAL A 490 -11.12 18.91 26.00
CA VAL A 490 -11.78 17.60 26.06
C VAL A 490 -11.75 17.14 27.50
N THR A 491 -12.92 17.04 28.13
CA THR A 491 -13.09 16.51 29.48
C THR A 491 -13.64 15.10 29.41
N THR A 492 -12.90 14.14 29.98
CA THR A 492 -13.24 12.72 30.00
C THR A 492 -12.55 12.01 31.17
N GLN A 493 -13.01 10.81 31.51
CA GLN A 493 -12.42 9.95 32.54
C GLN A 493 -10.99 9.52 32.18
N ALA A 494 -10.19 9.13 33.19
CA ALA A 494 -8.83 8.65 33.00
C ALA A 494 -8.79 7.37 32.13
N GLY A 495 -7.84 7.30 31.19
CA GLY A 495 -7.69 6.16 30.26
C GLY A 495 -8.59 6.20 29.01
N CYS A 496 -9.43 7.22 28.86
CA CYS A 496 -10.24 7.46 27.66
C CYS A 496 -9.40 8.06 26.53
N ASN A 497 -9.21 7.30 25.46
CA ASN A 497 -8.53 7.80 24.27
C ASN A 497 -9.52 8.55 23.37
N TRP A 498 -9.08 9.66 22.82
CA TRP A 498 -9.84 10.42 21.84
C TRP A 498 -8.93 10.88 20.70
N ALA A 499 -9.53 11.06 19.54
CA ALA A 499 -8.89 11.57 18.34
C ALA A 499 -9.76 12.66 17.71
N THR A 500 -9.12 13.52 16.93
CA THR A 500 -9.74 14.60 16.18
C THR A 500 -9.73 14.24 14.70
N ALA A 501 -10.90 14.24 14.07
CA ALA A 501 -11.04 14.13 12.63
C ALA A 501 -11.26 15.53 12.03
N LEU A 502 -10.40 15.90 11.09
CA LEU A 502 -10.42 17.20 10.43
C LEU A 502 -10.96 17.04 9.00
N PRO A 503 -12.21 17.44 8.73
CA PRO A 503 -12.84 17.23 7.43
C PRO A 503 -12.44 18.28 6.39
N ALA A 504 -11.76 19.36 6.80
CA ALA A 504 -11.48 20.51 5.96
C ALA A 504 -9.99 20.88 6.01
N THR A 505 -9.40 21.11 4.84
CA THR A 505 -7.98 21.40 4.66
C THR A 505 -7.53 22.72 5.30
N TRP A 506 -8.46 23.63 5.62
CA TRP A 506 -8.20 24.92 6.27
C TRP A 506 -8.25 24.86 7.81
N ILE A 507 -8.46 23.67 8.40
CA ILE A 507 -8.37 23.44 9.84
C ILE A 507 -7.30 22.36 10.07
N ALA A 508 -6.27 22.67 10.86
CA ALA A 508 -5.20 21.76 11.23
C ALA A 508 -5.13 21.56 12.76
N ALA A 509 -4.59 20.42 13.20
CA ALA A 509 -4.28 20.12 14.60
C ALA A 509 -2.77 19.83 14.74
N PRO A 510 -1.92 20.87 14.88
CA PRO A 510 -0.46 20.74 14.74
C PRO A 510 0.21 19.79 15.75
N SER A 511 -0.43 19.53 16.89
CA SER A 511 0.08 18.65 17.95
C SER A 511 -0.47 17.22 17.88
N GLY A 512 -1.00 16.77 16.73
CA GLY A 512 -1.36 15.37 16.49
C GLY A 512 -2.78 14.97 16.89
N GLY A 513 -3.63 15.89 17.33
CA GLY A 513 -5.10 15.73 17.44
C GLY A 513 -5.60 14.55 18.30
N THR A 514 -4.74 13.86 19.02
CA THR A 514 -5.05 12.67 19.83
C THR A 514 -4.67 12.90 21.29
N GLY A 515 -5.35 12.23 22.21
CA GLY A 515 -5.08 12.33 23.64
C GLY A 515 -5.66 11.19 24.45
N THR A 516 -5.18 11.03 25.69
CA THR A 516 -5.65 10.03 26.67
C THR A 516 -6.03 10.74 27.97
N GLY A 517 -7.24 10.51 28.46
CA GLY A 517 -7.79 11.27 29.60
C GLY A 517 -8.20 12.69 29.19
N SER A 518 -8.51 13.54 30.17
CA SER A 518 -8.84 14.94 29.89
C SER A 518 -7.63 15.68 29.31
N GLY A 519 -7.85 16.52 28.30
CA GLY A 519 -6.80 17.26 27.61
C GLY A 519 -7.38 18.36 26.72
N ALA A 520 -6.61 18.83 25.74
CA ALA A 520 -7.06 19.88 24.83
C ALA A 520 -6.54 19.65 23.42
N VAL A 521 -7.37 20.01 22.43
CA VAL A 521 -7.01 20.06 21.02
C VAL A 521 -6.68 21.50 20.67
N LEU A 522 -5.44 21.75 20.27
CA LEU A 522 -5.04 23.02 19.68
C LEU A 522 -5.32 22.98 18.18
N LEU A 523 -6.23 23.83 17.73
CA LEU A 523 -6.58 24.04 16.34
C LEU A 523 -5.84 25.24 15.77
N SER A 524 -5.36 25.07 14.54
CA SER A 524 -4.91 26.13 13.66
C SER A 524 -5.94 26.29 12.54
N ILE A 525 -6.52 27.48 12.42
CA ILE A 525 -7.56 27.80 11.44
C ILE A 525 -6.99 28.82 10.46
N ASP A 526 -6.90 28.44 9.18
CA ASP A 526 -6.44 29.33 8.14
C ASP A 526 -7.40 30.51 7.93
N GLN A 527 -6.89 31.60 7.37
CA GLN A 527 -7.68 32.78 7.03
C GLN A 527 -8.82 32.45 6.04
N ASN A 528 -10.03 32.96 6.27
CA ASN A 528 -11.15 32.92 5.32
C ASN A 528 -11.15 34.18 4.45
N LEU A 529 -10.93 34.01 3.14
CA LEU A 529 -10.98 35.10 2.15
C LEU A 529 -12.30 35.11 1.35
N SER A 530 -13.28 34.32 1.81
CA SER A 530 -14.50 33.99 1.07
C SER A 530 -15.78 34.42 1.78
N VAL A 531 -16.94 34.09 1.20
CA VAL A 531 -18.20 34.04 1.95
C VAL A 531 -18.04 33.22 3.23
N GLN A 532 -18.96 33.41 4.16
CA GLN A 532 -18.97 32.64 5.41
C GLN A 532 -18.85 31.15 5.09
N ARG A 533 -17.84 30.50 5.68
CA ARG A 533 -17.58 29.07 5.51
C ARG A 533 -17.78 28.35 6.83
N SER A 534 -18.26 27.12 6.74
CA SER A 534 -18.45 26.27 7.90
C SER A 534 -17.94 24.87 7.63
N ALA A 535 -17.32 24.26 8.62
CA ALA A 535 -17.00 22.84 8.64
C ALA A 535 -17.34 22.27 10.02
N THR A 536 -17.71 21.00 10.07
CA THR A 536 -18.03 20.32 11.33
C THR A 536 -16.94 19.30 11.61
N LEU A 537 -15.97 19.66 12.45
CA LEU A 537 -14.95 18.70 12.88
C LEU A 537 -15.50 17.78 13.97
N SER A 538 -14.93 16.58 14.09
CA SER A 538 -15.32 15.61 15.11
C SER A 538 -14.19 15.43 16.11
N ILE A 539 -14.46 15.68 17.40
CA ILE A 539 -13.52 15.42 18.49
C ILE A 539 -14.17 14.40 19.41
N ALA A 540 -13.53 13.23 19.55
CA ALA A 540 -14.03 12.16 20.39
C ALA A 540 -15.50 11.76 20.08
N GLY A 541 -15.92 11.87 18.81
CA GLY A 541 -17.29 11.63 18.36
C GLY A 541 -18.26 12.81 18.49
N ASN A 542 -17.89 13.90 19.17
CA ASN A 542 -18.71 15.11 19.26
C ASN A 542 -18.51 16.01 18.02
N SER A 543 -19.61 16.47 17.45
CA SER A 543 -19.61 17.41 16.32
C SER A 543 -19.38 18.83 16.82
N VAL A 544 -18.33 19.48 16.31
CA VAL A 544 -18.02 20.89 16.57
C VAL A 544 -18.20 21.68 15.29
N PRO A 545 -19.31 22.41 15.12
CA PRO A 545 -19.43 23.34 14.02
C PRO A 545 -18.44 24.49 14.23
N VAL A 546 -17.56 24.66 13.26
CA VAL A 546 -16.65 25.80 13.13
C VAL A 546 -17.18 26.67 12.01
N THR A 547 -17.66 27.86 12.36
CA THR A 547 -18.10 28.89 11.41
C THR A 547 -17.06 29.99 11.37
N GLN A 548 -16.47 30.24 10.21
CA GLN A 548 -15.62 31.39 10.00
C GLN A 548 -16.42 32.44 9.23
N THR A 549 -16.55 33.62 9.82
CA THR A 549 -17.33 34.74 9.27
C THR A 549 -16.90 35.12 7.87
N ASN A 550 -17.80 35.79 7.14
CA ASN A 550 -17.54 36.29 5.80
C ASN A 550 -16.29 37.18 5.82
N GLY A 551 -15.28 36.74 5.09
CA GLY A 551 -14.04 37.45 4.85
C GLY A 551 -13.85 37.81 3.39
N CYS A 552 -14.95 38.00 2.64
CA CYS A 552 -14.94 38.43 1.24
C CYS A 552 -14.05 39.67 1.16
N ILE A 553 -12.81 39.41 0.75
CA ILE A 553 -11.85 40.45 0.45
C ILE A 553 -12.03 40.66 -1.04
N TYR A 554 -12.49 41.87 -1.38
CA TYR A 554 -12.60 42.29 -2.76
C TYR A 554 -11.26 42.90 -3.12
N ALA A 555 -10.46 42.11 -3.83
CA ALA A 555 -9.26 42.62 -4.46
C ALA A 555 -9.56 42.82 -5.94
N LEU A 556 -9.37 44.03 -6.43
CA LEU A 556 -9.25 44.27 -7.85
C LEU A 556 -7.79 43.97 -8.18
N ALA A 557 -7.55 42.85 -8.84
CA ALA A 557 -6.23 42.45 -9.29
C ALA A 557 -6.29 42.31 -10.82
N PRO A 558 -5.81 43.31 -11.57
CA PRO A 558 -5.08 44.49 -11.08
C PRO A 558 -6.00 45.60 -10.55
N ALA A 559 -5.50 46.48 -9.66
CA ALA A 559 -6.23 47.64 -9.11
C ALA A 559 -6.21 48.86 -10.05
N SER A 560 -5.44 48.76 -11.13
CA SER A 560 -5.48 49.67 -12.25
C SER A 560 -5.16 48.88 -13.49
N GLN A 561 -5.67 49.30 -14.65
CA GLN A 561 -5.29 48.66 -15.89
C GLN A 561 -5.02 49.72 -16.93
N SER A 562 -3.89 49.54 -17.59
CA SER A 562 -3.49 50.41 -18.67
C SER A 562 -3.84 49.79 -20.01
N PHE A 563 -4.57 50.54 -20.84
CA PHE A 563 -4.92 50.12 -22.19
C PHE A 563 -4.10 50.89 -23.20
N THR A 564 -3.85 50.30 -24.36
CA THR A 564 -3.28 51.04 -25.49
C THR A 564 -4.29 52.06 -26.02
N ALA A 565 -3.80 52.95 -26.89
CA ALA A 565 -4.59 53.98 -27.57
C ALA A 565 -5.88 53.46 -28.26
N THR A 566 -6.02 52.17 -28.55
CA THR A 566 -7.06 51.64 -29.44
C THR A 566 -8.44 51.43 -28.81
N GLY A 567 -8.55 51.31 -27.48
CA GLY A 567 -9.83 51.06 -26.78
C GLY A 567 -10.48 49.70 -27.09
N GLY A 568 -11.66 49.44 -26.51
CA GLY A 568 -12.40 48.17 -26.64
C GLY A 568 -13.34 47.84 -25.47
N SER A 569 -13.98 46.68 -25.52
CA SER A 569 -14.75 46.13 -24.39
C SER A 569 -13.89 45.20 -23.56
N TYR A 570 -13.92 45.40 -22.25
CA TYR A 570 -13.04 44.72 -21.31
C TYR A 570 -13.82 44.19 -20.12
N SER A 571 -13.20 43.24 -19.44
CA SER A 571 -13.75 42.62 -18.25
C SER A 571 -12.75 42.74 -17.12
N LEU A 572 -13.19 43.28 -15.99
CA LEU A 572 -12.47 43.27 -14.74
C LEU A 572 -13.03 42.13 -13.89
N SER A 573 -12.19 41.15 -13.59
CA SER A 573 -12.51 40.11 -12.63
C SER A 573 -12.25 40.65 -11.23
N VAL A 574 -13.28 40.65 -10.40
CA VAL A 574 -13.15 40.92 -8.98
C VAL A 574 -12.65 39.64 -8.33
N GLN A 575 -11.42 39.67 -7.81
CA GLN A 575 -10.89 38.57 -7.03
C GLN A 575 -11.62 38.59 -5.71
N THR A 576 -12.62 37.73 -5.65
CA THR A 576 -13.45 37.46 -4.50
C THR A 576 -13.88 36.01 -4.63
N ALA A 577 -14.15 35.37 -3.52
CA ALA A 577 -14.53 33.98 -3.58
C ALA A 577 -15.98 33.81 -4.11
N SER A 578 -16.30 32.60 -4.56
CA SER A 578 -17.62 32.25 -5.09
C SER A 578 -18.74 32.58 -4.09
N GLY A 579 -19.75 33.36 -4.51
CA GLY A 579 -20.92 33.72 -3.71
C GLY A 579 -20.90 35.12 -3.07
N CYS A 580 -19.79 35.86 -3.17
CA CYS A 580 -19.69 37.24 -2.71
C CYS A 580 -20.39 38.21 -3.70
N THR A 581 -21.29 39.07 -3.23
CA THR A 581 -22.03 40.04 -4.07
C THR A 581 -21.51 41.47 -3.91
N PHE A 582 -21.45 42.25 -5.01
CA PHE A 582 -20.95 43.63 -5.00
C PHE A 582 -21.59 44.49 -6.11
N THR A 583 -21.37 45.80 -6.07
CA THR A 583 -21.87 46.79 -7.05
C THR A 583 -20.72 47.45 -7.84
N ALA A 584 -21.03 48.06 -9.00
CA ALA A 584 -20.05 48.75 -9.84
C ALA A 584 -20.58 50.08 -10.42
N SER A 585 -19.76 51.12 -10.47
CA SER A 585 -20.06 52.44 -11.08
C SER A 585 -18.82 53.08 -11.72
N SER A 586 -19.00 54.06 -12.61
CA SER A 586 -17.91 54.77 -13.33
C SER A 586 -17.93 56.27 -13.06
N ASN A 587 -16.77 56.92 -13.04
CA ASN A 587 -16.65 58.38 -12.93
C ASN A 587 -16.37 59.11 -14.26
N ALA A 588 -16.12 58.39 -15.36
CA ALA A 588 -15.66 58.95 -16.63
C ALA A 588 -16.56 58.49 -17.79
N ALA A 589 -17.01 59.43 -18.62
CA ALA A 589 -17.96 59.15 -19.69
C ALA A 589 -17.43 58.17 -20.77
N TRP A 590 -16.12 58.14 -21.01
CA TRP A 590 -15.45 57.21 -21.93
C TRP A 590 -15.23 55.81 -21.32
N LEU A 591 -15.69 55.57 -20.09
CA LEU A 591 -15.74 54.29 -19.38
C LEU A 591 -17.20 53.97 -19.03
N HIS A 592 -17.88 53.14 -19.82
CA HIS A 592 -19.33 52.94 -19.72
C HIS A 592 -19.78 51.49 -20.00
N ASN A 593 -21.10 51.25 -20.11
CA ASN A 593 -21.73 49.93 -20.31
C ASN A 593 -21.36 48.88 -19.24
N LEU A 594 -21.41 49.29 -17.96
CA LEU A 594 -21.09 48.39 -16.86
C LEU A 594 -22.17 47.31 -16.68
N SER A 595 -21.77 46.04 -16.71
CA SER A 595 -22.63 44.89 -16.43
C SER A 595 -21.94 43.90 -15.50
N LEU A 596 -22.73 43.28 -14.61
CA LEU A 596 -22.26 42.32 -13.60
C LEU A 596 -22.73 40.92 -13.95
N SER A 597 -21.79 39.97 -14.07
CA SER A 597 -22.09 38.55 -14.25
C SER A 597 -21.10 37.71 -13.45
N GLY A 598 -21.57 37.13 -12.34
CA GLY A 598 -20.72 36.42 -11.38
C GLY A 598 -19.66 37.35 -10.76
N ASN A 599 -18.40 36.94 -10.79
CA ASN A 599 -17.29 37.74 -10.24
C ASN A 599 -16.66 38.67 -11.30
N THR A 600 -17.34 38.93 -12.41
CA THR A 600 -16.81 39.71 -13.52
C THR A 600 -17.67 40.95 -13.76
N VAL A 601 -17.00 42.10 -13.86
CA VAL A 601 -17.56 43.37 -14.33
C VAL A 601 -17.12 43.60 -15.75
N THR A 602 -18.05 43.64 -16.70
CA THR A 602 -17.74 44.09 -18.07
C THR A 602 -17.95 45.58 -18.19
N TYR A 603 -17.07 46.28 -18.92
CA TYR A 603 -17.12 47.72 -19.17
C TYR A 603 -16.43 48.04 -20.51
N THR A 604 -16.78 49.17 -21.12
CA THR A 604 -16.21 49.62 -22.40
C THR A 604 -15.31 50.82 -22.20
N VAL A 605 -14.18 50.83 -22.91
CA VAL A 605 -13.18 51.92 -22.93
C VAL A 605 -13.07 52.46 -24.36
N ASP A 606 -13.37 53.73 -24.57
CA ASP A 606 -13.20 54.35 -25.90
C ASP A 606 -11.71 54.54 -26.27
N ALA A 607 -11.36 54.61 -27.56
CA ALA A 607 -9.98 54.80 -28.04
C ALA A 607 -9.36 56.16 -27.62
N ASN A 608 -8.09 56.18 -27.18
CA ASN A 608 -7.28 57.38 -26.92
C ASN A 608 -6.34 57.67 -28.09
N SER A 609 -6.69 58.61 -28.97
CA SER A 609 -5.90 58.97 -30.14
C SER A 609 -4.79 60.01 -29.87
N THR A 610 -4.40 60.25 -28.62
CA THR A 610 -3.50 61.35 -28.25
C THR A 610 -2.14 60.86 -27.73
N ALA A 611 -1.08 61.67 -27.91
CA ALA A 611 0.28 61.37 -27.43
C ALA A 611 0.47 61.60 -25.92
N VAL A 612 -0.62 61.68 -25.16
CA VAL A 612 -0.64 61.85 -23.72
C VAL A 612 -1.58 60.79 -23.14
N SER A 613 -1.14 60.13 -22.07
CA SER A 613 -1.99 59.16 -21.39
C SER A 613 -3.14 59.88 -20.67
N ARG A 614 -4.33 59.26 -20.67
CA ARG A 614 -5.50 59.75 -19.94
C ARG A 614 -5.97 58.72 -18.91
N SER A 615 -6.58 59.16 -17.81
CA SER A 615 -7.05 58.26 -16.76
C SER A 615 -8.48 58.57 -16.29
N GLY A 616 -9.18 57.51 -15.87
CA GLY A 616 -10.54 57.52 -15.31
C GLY A 616 -10.70 56.35 -14.35
N THR A 617 -11.77 56.28 -13.56
CA THR A 617 -11.93 55.22 -12.54
C THR A 617 -13.30 54.55 -12.57
N LEU A 618 -13.28 53.25 -12.26
CA LEU A 618 -14.46 52.46 -11.90
C LEU A 618 -14.42 52.17 -10.40
N THR A 619 -15.53 52.38 -9.70
CA THR A 619 -15.69 51.97 -8.30
C THR A 619 -16.46 50.66 -8.27
N VAL A 620 -15.80 49.56 -7.89
CA VAL A 620 -16.36 48.21 -7.88
C VAL A 620 -16.16 47.58 -6.50
N ALA A 621 -17.23 47.11 -5.87
CA ALA A 621 -17.21 46.55 -4.51
C ALA A 621 -16.60 47.51 -3.45
N GLY A 622 -16.73 48.81 -3.66
CA GLY A 622 -16.10 49.86 -2.82
C GLY A 622 -14.61 50.10 -3.11
N GLN A 623 -13.98 49.29 -3.96
CA GLN A 623 -12.59 49.43 -4.39
C GLN A 623 -12.51 50.29 -5.65
N THR A 624 -11.45 51.09 -5.76
CA THR A 624 -11.22 51.94 -6.94
C THR A 624 -10.31 51.22 -7.93
N PHE A 625 -10.81 51.02 -9.15
CA PHE A 625 -10.04 50.54 -10.28
C PHE A 625 -9.73 51.69 -11.25
N THR A 626 -8.46 52.02 -11.37
CA THR A 626 -8.02 53.12 -12.23
C THR A 626 -7.72 52.61 -13.64
N VAL A 627 -8.45 53.10 -14.63
CA VAL A 627 -8.15 52.84 -16.03
C VAL A 627 -7.23 53.94 -16.54
N ILE A 628 -6.03 53.57 -17.01
CA ILE A 628 -5.03 54.49 -17.55
C ILE A 628 -4.81 54.17 -19.02
N GLN A 629 -5.44 54.90 -19.92
CA GLN A 629 -5.24 54.66 -21.34
C GLN A 629 -3.94 55.34 -21.80
N GLY A 630 -2.93 54.51 -22.06
CA GLY A 630 -1.57 54.90 -22.41
C GLY A 630 -1.44 55.51 -23.80
N ILE A 631 -0.25 56.06 -24.04
CA ILE A 631 0.22 56.46 -25.37
C ILE A 631 0.57 55.20 -26.19
N ALA A 632 0.87 55.32 -27.48
CA ALA A 632 1.28 54.16 -28.28
C ALA A 632 2.60 53.51 -27.74
N PRO A 633 2.70 52.17 -27.55
CA PRO A 633 3.83 51.50 -26.84
C PRO A 633 5.08 51.15 -27.67
N CYS A 634 6.25 51.02 -27.01
CA CYS A 634 7.53 50.50 -27.56
C CYS A 634 7.42 49.02 -27.96
N SER A 635 8.06 48.62 -29.07
CA SER A 635 8.09 47.25 -29.57
C SER A 635 9.53 46.73 -29.68
N PHE A 636 9.82 45.57 -29.09
CA PHE A 636 11.14 44.92 -29.13
C PHE A 636 11.09 43.65 -29.98
N VAL A 637 12.01 43.54 -30.94
CA VAL A 637 12.19 42.34 -31.78
C VAL A 637 13.55 41.74 -31.47
N VAL A 638 13.57 40.51 -30.94
CA VAL A 638 14.79 39.76 -30.61
C VAL A 638 15.01 38.64 -31.63
N ALA A 639 16.17 38.62 -32.28
CA ALA A 639 16.51 37.58 -33.25
C ALA A 639 18.02 37.27 -33.30
N PRO A 640 18.41 35.98 -33.42
CA PRO A 640 17.56 34.78 -33.38
C PRO A 640 17.16 34.37 -31.94
N THR A 641 16.05 33.63 -31.78
CA THR A 641 15.57 33.09 -30.48
C THR A 641 16.18 31.73 -30.11
N THR A 642 16.98 31.16 -31.01
CA THR A 642 17.73 29.93 -30.76
C THR A 642 19.13 30.11 -31.32
N VAL A 643 20.14 29.80 -30.52
CA VAL A 643 21.55 29.92 -30.87
C VAL A 643 22.30 28.62 -30.58
N SER A 644 23.28 28.30 -31.42
CA SER A 644 24.18 27.17 -31.22
C SER A 644 25.54 27.70 -30.76
N VAL A 645 26.01 27.26 -29.59
CA VAL A 645 27.22 27.76 -28.92
C VAL A 645 28.14 26.58 -28.54
N PRO A 646 29.48 26.70 -28.61
CA PRO A 646 30.29 27.78 -29.20
C PRO A 646 30.34 27.76 -30.75
N PRO A 647 30.82 28.84 -31.43
CA PRO A 647 31.30 30.11 -30.86
C PRO A 647 30.15 30.94 -30.27
N ASN A 648 30.49 32.02 -29.55
CA ASN A 648 29.48 32.94 -29.06
C ASN A 648 28.66 33.49 -30.24
N GLN A 649 27.34 33.48 -30.11
CA GLN A 649 26.41 33.91 -31.15
C GLN A 649 25.82 35.25 -30.78
N THR A 650 25.77 36.16 -31.75
CA THR A 650 25.19 37.48 -31.57
C THR A 650 23.67 37.42 -31.72
N VAL A 651 22.96 37.96 -30.74
CA VAL A 651 21.51 38.16 -30.75
C VAL A 651 21.24 39.65 -30.83
N THR A 652 20.38 40.06 -31.77
CA THR A 652 20.02 41.47 -32.01
C THR A 652 18.70 41.80 -31.36
N VAL A 653 18.60 42.98 -30.75
CA VAL A 653 17.38 43.57 -30.21
C VAL A 653 17.08 44.86 -30.97
N SER A 654 16.00 44.90 -31.74
CA SER A 654 15.54 46.09 -32.47
C SER A 654 14.37 46.75 -31.74
N THR A 655 14.50 48.06 -31.45
CA THR A 655 13.51 48.85 -30.71
C THR A 655 13.70 50.36 -30.97
N ASP A 656 12.71 51.17 -30.56
CA ASP A 656 12.76 52.63 -30.66
C ASP A 656 13.90 53.21 -29.77
N PRO A 657 14.57 54.31 -30.18
CA PRO A 657 15.77 54.84 -29.52
C PRO A 657 15.64 55.17 -28.03
N THR A 658 14.43 55.31 -27.52
CA THR A 658 14.17 55.66 -26.11
C THR A 658 13.91 54.45 -25.20
N CYS A 659 13.78 53.25 -25.77
CA CYS A 659 13.36 52.06 -25.02
C CYS A 659 14.59 51.27 -24.50
N ALA A 660 14.66 51.04 -23.19
CA ALA A 660 15.76 50.36 -22.52
C ALA A 660 15.52 48.84 -22.39
N TRP A 661 16.59 48.04 -22.42
CA TRP A 661 16.52 46.58 -22.25
C TRP A 661 17.80 45.97 -21.63
N SER A 662 17.67 44.78 -21.05
CA SER A 662 18.75 44.04 -20.35
C SER A 662 18.69 42.53 -20.61
N THR A 663 19.72 41.81 -20.14
CA THR A 663 19.80 40.34 -20.21
C THR A 663 19.86 39.65 -18.84
N LEU A 664 19.57 38.35 -18.79
CA LEU A 664 19.66 37.48 -17.60
C LEU A 664 20.10 36.06 -17.96
N ASP A 665 21.08 35.53 -17.23
CA ASP A 665 21.55 34.14 -17.35
C ASP A 665 20.69 33.20 -16.51
N THR A 666 20.24 32.05 -17.05
CA THR A 666 19.41 31.08 -16.30
C THR A 666 20.18 29.83 -15.87
N SER A 667 21.47 29.72 -16.18
CA SER A 667 22.28 28.54 -15.91
C SER A 667 23.77 28.88 -15.81
N SER A 668 24.53 28.02 -15.13
CA SER A 668 25.94 28.28 -14.81
C SER A 668 26.89 28.11 -16.00
N TRP A 669 26.44 27.49 -17.09
CA TRP A 669 27.28 27.20 -18.25
C TRP A 669 26.97 28.07 -19.47
N VAL A 670 25.88 28.85 -19.50
CA VAL A 670 25.56 29.78 -20.60
C VAL A 670 25.48 31.20 -20.06
N SER A 671 26.03 32.16 -20.80
CA SER A 671 26.00 33.58 -20.43
C SER A 671 25.62 34.49 -21.59
N ALA A 672 24.98 35.60 -21.24
CA ALA A 672 24.68 36.72 -22.11
C ALA A 672 24.62 37.99 -21.24
N TYR A 673 25.66 38.84 -21.27
CA TYR A 673 25.71 40.04 -20.41
C TYR A 673 25.67 41.34 -21.21
N GLN A 674 24.54 42.06 -21.17
CA GLN A 674 24.44 43.43 -21.69
C GLN A 674 23.25 44.22 -21.10
N SER A 675 23.42 45.54 -20.96
CA SER A 675 22.31 46.48 -20.76
C SER A 675 22.53 47.74 -21.60
N THR A 676 21.50 48.19 -22.33
CA THR A 676 21.58 49.37 -23.22
C THR A 676 20.20 50.00 -23.46
N VAL A 677 20.18 51.16 -24.12
CA VAL A 677 18.97 51.88 -24.57
C VAL A 677 18.98 51.95 -26.10
N GLY A 678 17.81 51.77 -26.73
CA GLY A 678 17.67 51.71 -28.18
C GLY A 678 18.10 50.36 -28.76
N THR A 679 18.18 50.28 -30.09
CA THR A 679 18.59 49.05 -30.80
C THR A 679 20.04 48.66 -30.47
N GLY A 680 20.31 47.37 -30.26
CA GLY A 680 21.65 46.86 -29.97
C GLY A 680 21.77 45.34 -30.07
N THR A 681 22.95 44.78 -29.74
CA THR A 681 23.25 43.35 -29.86
C THR A 681 23.89 42.82 -28.59
N VAL A 682 23.63 41.56 -28.20
CA VAL A 682 24.30 40.84 -27.11
C VAL A 682 24.88 39.52 -27.62
N ASN A 683 26.05 39.12 -27.09
CA ASN A 683 26.65 37.83 -27.42
C ASN A 683 26.23 36.77 -26.37
N VAL A 684 25.61 35.70 -26.83
CA VAL A 684 25.29 34.52 -26.03
C VAL A 684 26.41 33.50 -26.20
N GLY A 685 27.02 33.05 -25.11
CA GLY A 685 28.18 32.17 -25.11
C GLY A 685 28.07 31.03 -24.11
N ALA A 686 28.83 29.96 -24.34
CA ALA A 686 28.96 28.83 -23.42
C ALA A 686 30.28 28.89 -22.66
N TYR A 687 30.25 28.57 -21.36
CA TYR A 687 31.41 28.28 -20.54
C TYR A 687 31.74 26.79 -20.59
N GLY A 688 32.96 26.50 -21.00
CA GLY A 688 33.48 25.13 -21.11
C GLY A 688 32.87 24.32 -22.27
N THR A 689 33.38 23.11 -22.43
CA THR A 689 32.92 22.11 -23.40
C THR A 689 32.05 21.07 -22.69
N ALA A 690 31.13 20.43 -23.43
CA ALA A 690 30.22 19.42 -22.89
C ALA A 690 30.53 18.05 -23.50
N ALA A 691 30.55 16.99 -22.69
CA ALA A 691 30.76 15.63 -23.18
C ALA A 691 29.59 15.22 -24.08
N PHE A 692 28.37 15.50 -23.64
CA PHE A 692 27.12 15.24 -24.33
C PHE A 692 26.37 16.54 -24.62
N ALA A 693 25.50 16.52 -25.63
CA ALA A 693 24.73 17.68 -26.06
C ALA A 693 23.80 18.15 -24.94
N ARG A 694 23.80 19.46 -24.70
CA ARG A 694 23.00 20.10 -23.65
C ARG A 694 22.35 21.40 -24.16
N SER A 695 21.22 21.73 -23.57
CA SER A 695 20.43 22.91 -23.93
C SER A 695 19.97 23.64 -22.68
N ASP A 696 20.04 24.96 -22.71
CA ASP A 696 19.58 25.84 -21.63
C ASP A 696 19.17 27.21 -22.20
N THR A 697 18.72 28.13 -21.37
CA THR A 697 18.18 29.42 -21.83
C THR A 697 18.93 30.65 -21.30
N VAL A 698 18.73 31.79 -21.94
CA VAL A 698 19.01 33.13 -21.41
C VAL A 698 17.84 34.05 -21.77
N ILE A 699 17.64 35.12 -21.01
CA ILE A 699 16.62 36.14 -21.30
C ILE A 699 17.29 37.36 -21.91
N VAL A 700 16.78 37.85 -23.04
CA VAL A 700 17.26 39.05 -23.73
C VAL A 700 16.08 39.98 -24.01
N ALA A 701 16.11 41.20 -23.48
CA ALA A 701 15.03 42.19 -23.62
C ALA A 701 13.63 41.63 -23.25
N GLY A 702 13.58 40.75 -22.25
CA GLY A 702 12.37 40.08 -21.78
C GLY A 702 11.90 38.90 -22.64
N GLN A 703 12.63 38.51 -23.69
CA GLN A 703 12.33 37.36 -24.54
C GLN A 703 13.33 36.22 -24.31
N VAL A 704 12.87 34.97 -24.44
CA VAL A 704 13.69 33.77 -24.22
C VAL A 704 14.54 33.49 -25.45
N VAL A 705 15.84 33.26 -25.23
CA VAL A 705 16.76 32.73 -26.23
C VAL A 705 17.29 31.39 -25.74
N THR A 706 17.11 30.33 -26.53
CA THR A 706 17.62 28.99 -26.22
C THR A 706 19.04 28.84 -26.76
N ALA A 707 19.97 28.44 -25.89
CA ALA A 707 21.35 28.12 -26.25
C ALA A 707 21.53 26.60 -26.28
N ASN A 708 21.91 26.07 -27.43
CA ASN A 708 22.22 24.66 -27.63
C ASN A 708 23.74 24.49 -27.75
N GLN A 709 24.31 23.64 -26.91
CA GLN A 709 25.70 23.22 -27.02
C GLN A 709 25.78 21.77 -27.46
N ALA A 710 26.50 21.53 -28.56
CA ALA A 710 26.80 20.19 -29.03
C ALA A 710 27.72 19.47 -28.02
N GLY A 711 27.48 18.17 -27.85
CA GLY A 711 28.42 17.28 -27.18
C GLY A 711 29.62 17.03 -28.07
N ILE A 712 30.72 16.56 -27.49
CA ILE A 712 31.90 16.17 -28.23
C ILE A 712 32.08 14.64 -28.29
N LEU A 713 31.40 13.88 -27.43
CA LEU A 713 31.48 12.42 -27.36
C LEU A 713 30.16 11.78 -27.76
N GLY A 714 30.25 10.64 -28.42
CA GLY A 714 29.12 9.72 -28.51
C GLY A 714 29.47 8.33 -28.03
N LEU A 715 28.43 7.59 -27.66
CA LEU A 715 28.53 6.22 -27.19
C LEU A 715 28.34 5.26 -28.38
N GLY A 716 29.16 4.21 -28.43
CA GLY A 716 29.07 3.14 -29.40
C GLY A 716 28.92 1.80 -28.69
N ILE A 717 28.13 0.90 -29.25
CA ILE A 717 28.07 -0.51 -28.84
C ILE A 717 28.26 -1.43 -30.04
N PHE A 718 28.89 -2.57 -29.80
CA PHE A 718 29.03 -3.66 -30.77
C PHE A 718 28.33 -4.91 -30.26
N ARG A 719 27.48 -5.49 -31.09
CA ARG A 719 26.66 -6.66 -30.79
C ARG A 719 26.95 -7.77 -31.79
N ASN A 720 27.20 -8.98 -31.27
CA ASN A 720 27.30 -10.17 -32.13
C ASN A 720 25.98 -10.40 -32.89
N PRO A 721 26.00 -10.68 -34.20
CA PRO A 721 27.15 -11.13 -34.99
C PRO A 721 28.00 -10.05 -35.70
N GLY A 722 27.80 -8.75 -35.46
CA GLY A 722 28.53 -7.70 -36.20
C GLY A 722 27.82 -6.34 -36.29
N ILE A 723 26.87 -6.06 -35.40
CA ILE A 723 26.02 -4.88 -35.45
C ILE A 723 26.60 -3.81 -34.54
N TRP A 724 26.90 -2.65 -35.11
CA TRP A 724 27.26 -1.46 -34.36
C TRP A 724 26.04 -0.58 -34.17
N ALA A 725 25.89 0.02 -32.99
CA ALA A 725 25.00 1.16 -32.80
C ALA A 725 25.82 2.32 -32.25
N VAL A 726 25.78 3.47 -32.93
CA VAL A 726 26.61 4.64 -32.63
C VAL A 726 25.70 5.85 -32.44
N ASP A 727 25.84 6.52 -31.31
CA ASP A 727 25.15 7.76 -31.00
C ASP A 727 25.86 8.96 -31.66
N LEU A 728 25.28 9.47 -32.76
CA LEU A 728 25.72 10.70 -33.42
C LEU A 728 24.99 11.96 -32.92
N SER A 729 23.94 11.82 -32.10
CA SER A 729 23.27 12.99 -31.50
C SER A 729 24.03 13.51 -30.28
N HIS A 730 24.94 12.69 -29.75
CA HIS A 730 25.71 12.93 -28.54
C HIS A 730 24.82 13.13 -27.32
N LYS A 731 23.63 12.51 -27.28
CA LYS A 731 22.69 12.60 -26.15
C LYS A 731 22.74 11.40 -25.21
N ALA A 732 23.62 10.44 -25.49
CA ALA A 732 23.76 9.20 -24.75
C ALA A 732 22.45 8.39 -24.67
N ALA A 733 21.65 8.42 -25.75
CA ALA A 733 20.34 7.79 -25.84
C ALA A 733 20.08 7.22 -27.24
N PHE A 734 19.21 6.19 -27.31
CA PHE A 734 18.68 5.72 -28.59
C PHE A 734 17.67 6.73 -29.15
N ASP A 735 18.05 7.47 -30.19
CA ASP A 735 17.23 8.50 -30.82
C ASP A 735 17.42 8.55 -32.34
N ALA A 736 16.83 9.55 -33.00
CA ALA A 736 16.91 9.73 -34.45
C ALA A 736 18.34 9.98 -34.97
N GLY A 737 19.28 10.35 -34.10
CA GLY A 737 20.71 10.47 -34.39
C GLY A 737 21.50 9.18 -34.15
N THR A 738 20.90 8.11 -33.62
CA THR A 738 21.57 6.81 -33.57
C THR A 738 21.73 6.22 -34.99
N ARG A 739 22.90 5.68 -35.30
CA ARG A 739 23.19 4.97 -36.55
C ARG A 739 23.55 3.52 -36.28
N PHE A 740 23.08 2.65 -37.17
CA PHE A 740 23.36 1.23 -37.12
C PHE A 740 24.21 0.82 -38.32
N TYR A 741 25.30 0.10 -38.05
CA TYR A 741 26.22 -0.38 -39.08
C TYR A 741 26.37 -1.90 -38.98
N ASN A 742 26.58 -2.56 -40.12
CA ASN A 742 26.84 -3.99 -40.19
C ASN A 742 28.29 -4.18 -40.63
N PHE A 743 29.18 -4.33 -39.66
CA PHE A 743 30.62 -4.39 -39.88
C PHE A 743 31.27 -5.34 -38.86
N GLY A 744 31.80 -6.47 -39.33
CA GLY A 744 32.40 -7.51 -38.50
C GLY A 744 31.63 -8.83 -38.52
N LEU A 745 32.19 -9.83 -37.85
CA LEU A 745 31.70 -11.19 -37.74
C LEU A 745 31.65 -11.65 -36.27
N PRO A 746 30.94 -12.75 -35.95
CA PRO A 746 30.94 -13.32 -34.61
C PRO A 746 32.36 -13.58 -34.10
N GLY A 747 32.66 -13.10 -32.90
CA GLY A 747 33.96 -13.29 -32.25
C GLY A 747 34.98 -12.20 -32.52
N ASP A 748 34.70 -11.27 -33.44
CA ASP A 748 35.55 -10.11 -33.68
C ASP A 748 35.65 -9.20 -32.43
N GLN A 749 36.83 -8.61 -32.23
CA GLN A 749 37.01 -7.59 -31.19
C GLN A 749 36.75 -6.20 -31.77
N PRO A 750 35.75 -5.46 -31.27
CA PRO A 750 35.46 -4.12 -31.75
C PRO A 750 36.48 -3.13 -31.23
N VAL A 751 36.94 -2.25 -32.10
CA VAL A 751 37.83 -1.13 -31.78
C VAL A 751 37.40 0.08 -32.59
N ALA A 752 37.70 1.27 -32.09
CA ALA A 752 37.43 2.49 -32.84
C ALA A 752 38.54 3.50 -32.62
N GLY A 753 38.82 4.29 -33.66
CA GLY A 753 39.91 5.24 -33.64
C GLY A 753 39.74 6.30 -34.70
N ASP A 754 40.42 7.42 -34.51
CA ASP A 754 40.68 8.37 -35.59
C ASP A 754 41.90 7.89 -36.39
N TRP A 755 41.64 6.96 -37.30
CA TRP A 755 42.66 6.34 -38.15
C TRP A 755 43.29 7.35 -39.13
N THR A 756 42.56 8.40 -39.47
CA THR A 756 42.93 9.39 -40.50
C THR A 756 43.58 10.65 -39.92
N GLY A 757 43.44 10.90 -38.62
CA GLY A 757 43.89 12.13 -37.95
C GLY A 757 43.01 13.34 -38.23
N ASN A 758 41.76 13.14 -38.64
CA ASN A 758 40.85 14.22 -39.01
C ASN A 758 39.90 14.64 -37.88
N GLY A 759 40.09 14.08 -36.68
CA GLY A 759 39.27 14.30 -35.50
C GLY A 759 37.90 13.60 -35.57
N THR A 760 37.79 12.50 -36.32
CA THR A 760 36.57 11.68 -36.40
C THR A 760 36.90 10.22 -36.13
N THR A 761 36.20 9.63 -35.18
CA THR A 761 36.35 8.21 -34.85
C THR A 761 35.58 7.35 -35.85
N ARG A 762 36.23 6.30 -36.35
CA ARG A 762 35.63 5.30 -37.24
C ARG A 762 35.74 3.91 -36.64
N ILE A 763 34.87 3.00 -37.09
CA ILE A 763 34.79 1.64 -36.59
C ILE A 763 35.88 0.74 -37.22
N ALA A 764 36.30 -0.27 -36.48
CA ALA A 764 37.17 -1.33 -36.97
C ALA A 764 36.95 -2.60 -36.15
N VAL A 765 37.40 -3.73 -36.68
CA VAL A 765 37.42 -5.00 -35.97
C VAL A 765 38.78 -5.66 -36.04
N PHE A 766 39.18 -6.29 -34.94
CA PHE A 766 40.36 -7.14 -34.88
C PHE A 766 39.95 -8.62 -34.89
N ARG A 767 40.56 -9.37 -35.80
CA ARG A 767 40.29 -10.80 -36.01
C ARG A 767 41.60 -11.54 -36.27
N ASN A 768 41.97 -12.42 -35.35
CA ASN A 768 43.09 -13.35 -35.50
C ASN A 768 44.42 -12.70 -35.95
N GLY A 769 44.78 -11.54 -35.39
CA GLY A 769 46.02 -10.82 -35.74
C GLY A 769 45.86 -9.78 -36.85
N LEU A 770 44.70 -9.73 -37.52
CA LEU A 770 44.41 -8.79 -38.59
C LEU A 770 43.42 -7.72 -38.14
N TRP A 771 43.64 -6.49 -38.58
CA TRP A 771 42.75 -5.36 -38.36
C TRP A 771 41.99 -5.07 -39.65
N TYR A 772 40.67 -4.97 -39.56
CA TYR A 772 39.78 -4.58 -40.64
C TYR A 772 39.21 -3.22 -40.29
N VAL A 773 39.60 -2.19 -41.04
CA VAL A 773 39.33 -0.79 -40.71
C VAL A 773 38.39 -0.20 -41.75
N ASP A 774 37.24 0.31 -41.29
CA ASP A 774 36.33 1.12 -42.10
C ASP A 774 36.96 2.51 -42.30
N LEU A 775 37.81 2.62 -43.33
CA LEU A 775 38.61 3.81 -43.57
C LEU A 775 37.80 4.87 -44.31
N ASN A 776 36.84 4.46 -45.15
CA ASN A 776 35.95 5.37 -45.87
C ASN A 776 34.79 5.89 -44.99
N GLY A 777 34.45 5.19 -43.89
CA GLY A 777 33.49 5.58 -42.86
C GLY A 777 32.03 5.34 -43.25
N ASN A 778 31.78 4.47 -44.21
CA ASN A 778 30.43 4.16 -44.67
C ASN A 778 29.73 3.11 -43.78
N GLY A 779 30.45 2.51 -42.82
CA GLY A 779 29.93 1.53 -41.89
C GLY A 779 29.66 0.16 -42.51
N THR A 780 30.23 -0.13 -43.69
CA THR A 780 30.08 -1.40 -44.39
C THR A 780 31.42 -1.90 -44.88
N TRP A 781 31.69 -3.20 -44.69
CA TRP A 781 32.90 -3.80 -45.24
C TRP A 781 32.73 -4.00 -46.75
N ASP A 782 33.35 -3.15 -47.56
CA ASP A 782 33.34 -3.22 -49.02
C ASP A 782 34.72 -3.56 -49.62
N GLY A 783 35.71 -3.75 -48.74
CA GLY A 783 37.04 -4.24 -49.07
C GLY A 783 37.99 -3.13 -49.54
N ILE A 784 39.26 -3.49 -49.76
CA ILE A 784 40.32 -2.50 -50.01
C ILE A 784 40.04 -1.61 -51.23
N ASN A 785 39.40 -2.16 -52.27
CA ASN A 785 39.03 -1.41 -53.48
C ASN A 785 37.77 -0.54 -53.28
N GLY A 786 36.97 -0.77 -52.24
CA GLY A 786 35.85 0.08 -51.84
C GLY A 786 36.26 1.22 -50.90
N GLY A 787 37.52 1.22 -50.45
CA GLY A 787 38.12 2.29 -49.65
C GLY A 787 38.44 1.90 -48.21
N ASP A 788 38.26 0.63 -47.84
CA ASP A 788 38.64 0.07 -46.53
C ASP A 788 40.12 -0.36 -46.46
N ALA A 789 40.60 -0.72 -45.28
CA ALA A 789 41.97 -1.20 -45.08
C ALA A 789 42.08 -2.49 -44.27
N ILE A 790 43.10 -3.29 -44.58
CA ILE A 790 43.52 -4.44 -43.77
C ILE A 790 44.97 -4.25 -43.33
N TYR A 791 45.22 -4.41 -42.03
CA TYR A 791 46.55 -4.28 -41.45
C TYR A 791 46.97 -5.52 -40.66
N GLY A 792 48.21 -5.95 -40.85
CA GLY A 792 48.82 -7.07 -40.12
C GLY A 792 49.64 -6.58 -38.94
N PHE A 793 49.00 -6.44 -37.78
CA PHE A 793 49.66 -6.03 -36.54
C PHE A 793 49.10 -6.83 -35.36
N GLY A 794 49.70 -7.99 -35.08
CA GLY A 794 49.27 -8.88 -33.99
C GLY A 794 49.33 -10.34 -34.38
N LEU A 795 49.00 -11.20 -33.42
CA LEU A 795 48.89 -12.64 -33.56
C LEU A 795 47.52 -13.11 -33.08
N PRO A 796 47.07 -14.32 -33.49
CA PRO A 796 45.90 -14.95 -32.89
C PRO A 796 46.04 -15.05 -31.35
N GLY A 797 44.99 -14.62 -30.63
CA GLY A 797 44.95 -14.61 -29.16
C GLY A 797 45.38 -13.30 -28.50
N ASP A 798 45.92 -12.34 -29.26
CA ASP A 798 46.16 -11.00 -28.75
C ASP A 798 44.85 -10.24 -28.50
N ILE A 799 44.85 -9.31 -27.54
CA ILE A 799 43.76 -8.35 -27.31
C ILE A 799 44.13 -7.03 -27.99
N ALA A 800 43.28 -6.56 -28.91
CA ALA A 800 43.45 -5.30 -29.60
C ALA A 800 43.28 -4.10 -28.66
N VAL A 801 44.17 -3.12 -28.79
CA VAL A 801 44.13 -1.84 -28.08
C VAL A 801 44.49 -0.72 -29.02
N VAL A 802 43.96 0.47 -28.78
CA VAL A 802 44.15 1.63 -29.64
C VAL A 802 44.51 2.85 -28.82
N GLY A 803 45.36 3.70 -29.36
CA GLY A 803 45.78 4.92 -28.68
C GLY A 803 46.66 5.79 -29.55
N ASP A 804 46.74 7.07 -29.22
CA ASP A 804 47.72 8.00 -29.78
C ASP A 804 49.05 7.85 -29.02
N TRP A 805 49.82 6.81 -29.32
CA TRP A 805 50.98 6.42 -28.52
C TRP A 805 52.13 7.44 -28.51
N ASN A 806 52.21 8.32 -29.52
CA ASN A 806 53.28 9.31 -29.65
C ASN A 806 52.78 10.76 -29.52
N GLY A 807 51.46 10.99 -29.38
CA GLY A 807 50.86 12.30 -29.18
C GLY A 807 50.69 13.12 -30.47
N ASP A 808 50.66 12.48 -31.65
CA ASP A 808 50.56 13.17 -32.94
C ASP A 808 49.11 13.42 -33.40
N GLY A 809 48.13 13.06 -32.58
CA GLY A 809 46.71 13.25 -32.83
C GLY A 809 46.07 12.15 -33.68
N ARG A 810 46.82 11.11 -34.09
CA ARG A 810 46.26 9.95 -34.83
C ARG A 810 46.16 8.73 -33.93
N THR A 811 45.04 8.01 -34.04
CA THR A 811 44.89 6.72 -33.34
C THR A 811 45.72 5.66 -34.04
N LYS A 812 46.52 4.91 -33.28
CA LYS A 812 47.43 3.87 -33.77
C LYS A 812 47.09 2.50 -33.18
N LEU A 813 47.57 1.46 -33.86
CA LEU A 813 47.34 0.08 -33.49
C LEU A 813 48.21 -0.31 -32.29
N GLY A 814 47.69 -1.24 -31.49
CA GLY A 814 48.43 -1.86 -30.41
C GLY A 814 47.82 -3.20 -30.05
N VAL A 815 48.62 -4.09 -29.48
CA VAL A 815 48.15 -5.38 -28.98
C VAL A 815 48.64 -5.62 -27.57
N PHE A 816 47.81 -6.27 -26.78
CA PHE A 816 48.13 -6.75 -25.45
C PHE A 816 48.22 -8.27 -25.49
N ARG A 817 49.42 -8.78 -25.24
CA ARG A 817 49.75 -10.20 -25.31
C ARG A 817 50.05 -10.73 -23.93
N CYS A 818 49.22 -11.66 -23.47
CA CYS A 818 49.42 -12.32 -22.18
C CYS A 818 49.91 -13.76 -22.37
N PRO A 819 51.01 -14.16 -21.72
CA PRO A 819 51.34 -15.58 -21.59
C PRO A 819 50.34 -16.27 -20.66
N ALA A 820 50.35 -17.61 -20.63
CA ALA A 820 49.53 -18.39 -19.70
C ALA A 820 49.87 -18.10 -18.22
N SER A 821 51.13 -17.74 -17.94
CA SER A 821 51.60 -17.27 -16.64
C SER A 821 52.74 -16.27 -16.82
N GLY A 822 52.85 -15.29 -15.92
CA GLY A 822 53.86 -14.22 -15.98
C GLY A 822 53.27 -12.84 -16.25
N VAL A 823 54.06 -11.94 -16.83
CA VAL A 823 53.68 -10.55 -17.08
C VAL A 823 53.23 -10.39 -18.52
N CYS A 824 52.11 -9.69 -18.74
CA CYS A 824 51.63 -9.40 -20.08
C CYS A 824 52.45 -8.28 -20.74
N THR A 825 52.52 -8.31 -22.08
CA THR A 825 53.28 -7.36 -22.87
C THR A 825 52.35 -6.53 -23.75
N TRP A 826 52.43 -5.21 -23.61
CA TRP A 826 51.90 -4.26 -24.59
C TRP A 826 52.89 -4.14 -25.74
N ILE A 827 52.40 -4.20 -26.98
CA ILE A 827 53.18 -3.96 -28.19
C ILE A 827 52.43 -2.92 -28.99
N VAL A 828 53.00 -1.73 -29.14
CA VAL A 828 52.31 -0.58 -29.76
C VAL A 828 53.03 -0.11 -31.01
N ASP A 829 52.25 0.20 -32.05
CA ASP A 829 52.74 0.84 -33.27
C ASP A 829 53.00 2.32 -32.99
N TYR A 830 54.15 2.60 -32.36
CA TYR A 830 54.48 3.94 -31.89
C TYR A 830 54.66 4.96 -33.05
N ALA A 831 55.13 4.50 -34.22
CA ALA A 831 55.29 5.37 -35.40
C ALA A 831 54.01 5.51 -36.25
N GLY A 832 53.02 4.63 -36.09
CA GLY A 832 51.75 4.70 -36.80
C GLY A 832 51.86 4.29 -38.26
N LYS A 833 52.67 3.26 -38.55
CA LYS A 833 52.82 2.72 -39.91
C LYS A 833 51.69 1.77 -40.29
N PHE A 834 50.82 1.41 -39.35
CA PHE A 834 49.76 0.40 -39.50
C PHE A 834 50.29 -0.96 -39.97
N VAL A 835 51.54 -1.27 -39.64
CA VAL A 835 52.19 -2.56 -39.89
C VAL A 835 53.28 -2.75 -38.85
N TYR A 836 53.54 -4.00 -38.45
CA TYR A 836 54.58 -4.25 -37.46
C TYR A 836 55.96 -3.91 -38.03
N ASP A 837 56.61 -2.91 -37.42
CA ASP A 837 57.99 -2.52 -37.70
C ASP A 837 58.81 -2.59 -36.39
N PRO A 838 59.72 -3.56 -36.24
CA PRO A 838 60.50 -3.72 -35.03
C PRO A 838 61.45 -2.56 -34.75
N ALA A 839 61.77 -1.71 -35.74
CA ALA A 839 62.63 -0.55 -35.54
C ALA A 839 61.90 0.63 -34.87
N THR A 840 60.57 0.63 -34.91
CA THR A 840 59.76 1.76 -34.43
C THR A 840 58.66 1.37 -33.44
N ALA A 841 58.31 0.09 -33.32
CA ALA A 841 57.40 -0.40 -32.30
C ALA A 841 57.99 -0.26 -30.90
N LYS A 842 57.12 -0.04 -29.90
CA LYS A 842 57.51 -0.06 -28.48
C LYS A 842 56.81 -1.18 -27.74
N SER A 843 57.50 -1.74 -26.75
CA SER A 843 56.97 -2.82 -25.91
C SER A 843 57.08 -2.48 -24.43
N TYR A 844 56.05 -2.83 -23.66
CA TYR A 844 55.96 -2.55 -22.23
C TYR A 844 55.47 -3.78 -21.48
N SER A 845 56.10 -4.10 -20.34
CA SER A 845 55.76 -5.27 -19.52
C SER A 845 54.87 -4.84 -18.35
N TYR A 846 53.56 -4.79 -18.61
CA TYR A 846 52.57 -4.21 -17.69
C TYR A 846 51.25 -4.98 -17.71
N GLY A 847 50.83 -5.52 -16.56
CA GLY A 847 49.60 -6.32 -16.43
C GLY A 847 49.85 -7.82 -16.23
N LEU A 848 48.79 -8.53 -15.86
CA LEU A 848 48.78 -9.96 -15.54
C LEU A 848 47.68 -10.69 -16.35
N PRO A 849 47.79 -12.02 -16.53
CA PRO A 849 46.75 -12.82 -17.17
C PRO A 849 45.39 -12.59 -16.49
N GLY A 850 44.36 -12.29 -17.30
CA GLY A 850 43.01 -11.96 -16.84
C GLY A 850 42.72 -10.47 -16.71
N ASP A 851 43.73 -9.60 -16.78
CA ASP A 851 43.54 -8.16 -16.86
C ASP A 851 42.94 -7.76 -18.23
N ILE A 852 42.05 -6.77 -18.22
CA ILE A 852 41.56 -6.13 -19.45
C ILE A 852 42.43 -4.89 -19.73
N PRO A 853 43.08 -4.79 -20.90
CA PRO A 853 43.93 -3.66 -21.20
C PRO A 853 43.12 -2.42 -21.53
N VAL A 854 43.54 -1.26 -21.02
CA VAL A 854 42.90 0.04 -21.24
C VAL A 854 43.94 1.10 -21.62
N ALA A 855 43.60 1.95 -22.59
CA ALA A 855 44.46 3.04 -23.03
C ALA A 855 43.89 4.37 -22.54
N PHE A 856 44.68 5.13 -21.78
CA PHE A 856 44.34 6.46 -21.31
C PHE A 856 44.89 7.48 -22.31
N SER A 857 44.09 7.82 -23.32
CA SER A 857 44.41 8.90 -24.23
C SER A 857 44.06 10.24 -23.58
N MET A 858 45.03 11.15 -23.44
CA MET A 858 44.73 12.54 -23.11
C MET A 858 44.78 13.33 -24.42
N THR A 859 43.85 14.26 -24.62
CA THR A 859 43.96 15.21 -25.73
C THR A 859 45.32 15.92 -25.60
N TYR A 860 46.15 15.84 -26.65
CA TYR A 860 47.47 16.49 -26.79
C TYR A 860 48.67 15.83 -26.09
N PHE A 861 48.53 14.62 -25.53
CA PHE A 861 49.65 13.85 -24.98
C PHE A 861 49.63 12.39 -25.41
N ALA A 862 50.81 11.78 -25.42
CA ALA A 862 50.95 10.35 -25.67
C ALA A 862 50.05 9.52 -24.73
N ALA A 863 49.29 8.59 -25.32
CA ALA A 863 48.41 7.68 -24.60
C ALA A 863 49.20 6.82 -23.61
N GLN A 864 48.69 6.71 -22.40
CA GLN A 864 49.28 5.88 -21.35
C GLN A 864 48.62 4.51 -21.29
N ILE A 865 49.41 3.49 -21.00
CA ILE A 865 48.93 2.13 -20.80
C ILE A 865 48.38 1.94 -19.39
N GLY A 866 47.39 1.06 -19.25
CA GLY A 866 46.86 0.65 -17.97
C GLY A 866 46.03 -0.62 -18.09
N VAL A 867 45.60 -1.16 -16.95
CA VAL A 867 44.78 -2.36 -16.90
C VAL A 867 43.60 -2.19 -15.97
N PHE A 868 42.51 -2.85 -16.31
CA PHE A 868 41.36 -3.05 -15.45
C PHE A 868 41.38 -4.48 -14.91
N ARG A 869 41.55 -4.60 -13.59
CA ARG A 869 41.72 -5.87 -12.88
C ARG A 869 40.51 -6.12 -12.00
N CYS A 870 39.77 -7.19 -12.30
CA CYS A 870 38.62 -7.58 -11.49
C CYS A 870 38.90 -8.86 -10.70
N PRO A 871 38.56 -8.90 -9.40
CA PRO A 871 38.46 -10.16 -8.68
C PRO A 871 37.28 -11.00 -9.19
N ALA A 872 37.23 -12.28 -8.83
CA ALA A 872 36.09 -13.14 -9.17
C ALA A 872 34.77 -12.63 -8.57
N GLN A 873 34.84 -11.95 -7.42
CA GLN A 873 33.74 -11.24 -6.77
C GLN A 873 34.29 -9.98 -6.08
N GLY A 874 33.58 -8.86 -6.18
CA GLY A 874 33.96 -7.61 -5.52
C GLY A 874 34.24 -6.45 -6.48
N VAL A 875 34.92 -5.44 -5.98
CA VAL A 875 35.24 -4.18 -6.69
C VAL A 875 36.47 -4.36 -7.56
N CYS A 876 36.41 -3.85 -8.78
CA CYS A 876 37.54 -3.88 -9.71
C CYS A 876 38.50 -2.71 -9.48
N THR A 877 39.76 -2.94 -9.80
CA THR A 877 40.84 -1.96 -9.66
C THR A 877 41.36 -1.54 -11.03
N TRP A 878 41.39 -0.23 -11.26
CA TRP A 878 42.08 0.37 -12.39
C TRP A 878 43.53 0.65 -12.01
N LEU A 879 44.48 0.23 -12.85
CA LEU A 879 45.90 0.50 -12.66
C LEU A 879 46.42 1.24 -13.89
N ARG A 880 46.88 2.46 -13.71
CA ARG A 880 47.40 3.31 -14.79
C ARG A 880 48.88 3.56 -14.60
N ASN A 881 49.70 3.27 -15.62
CA ASN A 881 51.16 3.49 -15.55
C ASN A 881 51.51 4.99 -15.62
N THR A 882 51.30 5.71 -14.51
CA THR A 882 51.61 7.14 -14.41
C THR A 882 53.10 7.40 -14.27
N SER A 883 53.88 6.41 -13.83
CA SER A 883 55.35 6.51 -13.77
C SER A 883 56.02 6.53 -15.16
N GLY A 884 55.31 6.11 -16.22
CA GLY A 884 55.76 6.18 -17.61
C GLY A 884 56.94 5.27 -17.96
N ASN A 885 57.35 4.39 -17.04
CA ASN A 885 58.47 3.47 -17.20
C ASN A 885 58.09 2.16 -17.92
N GLY A 886 56.79 1.94 -18.21
CA GLY A 886 56.31 0.75 -18.90
C GLY A 886 56.32 -0.53 -18.07
N THR A 887 56.47 -0.44 -16.74
CA THR A 887 56.45 -1.58 -15.81
C THR A 887 55.63 -1.24 -14.56
N TYR A 888 55.01 -2.25 -13.94
CA TYR A 888 54.19 -2.00 -12.75
C TYR A 888 55.03 -1.40 -11.62
N ASN A 889 54.57 -0.26 -11.11
CA ASN A 889 55.15 0.40 -9.95
C ASN A 889 54.05 0.64 -8.90
N PRO A 890 54.26 0.36 -7.60
CA PRO A 890 53.29 0.69 -6.55
C PRO A 890 52.88 2.18 -6.50
N SER A 891 53.68 3.09 -7.05
CA SER A 891 53.34 4.52 -7.17
C SER A 891 52.46 4.86 -8.38
N ASP A 892 52.17 3.88 -9.24
CA ASP A 892 51.23 4.05 -10.35
C ASP A 892 49.82 4.34 -9.80
N ALA A 893 49.05 5.14 -10.54
CA ALA A 893 47.71 5.52 -10.08
C ALA A 893 46.76 4.32 -10.03
N GLN A 894 46.03 4.21 -8.92
CA GLN A 894 45.07 3.14 -8.68
C GLN A 894 43.71 3.72 -8.30
N TYR A 895 42.65 3.16 -8.88
CA TYR A 895 41.27 3.59 -8.63
C TYR A 895 40.37 2.37 -8.39
N SER A 896 39.38 2.50 -7.51
CA SER A 896 38.44 1.43 -7.17
C SER A 896 37.06 1.75 -7.72
N PHE A 897 36.79 1.31 -8.94
CA PHE A 897 35.58 1.67 -9.68
C PHE A 897 35.13 0.52 -10.58
N GLY A 898 33.86 0.12 -10.45
CA GLY A 898 33.31 -1.04 -11.15
C GLY A 898 33.26 -2.32 -10.31
N LEU A 899 32.50 -3.30 -10.79
CA LEU A 899 32.28 -4.61 -10.17
C LEU A 899 32.66 -5.75 -11.10
N ALA A 900 32.89 -6.93 -10.53
CA ALA A 900 33.14 -8.15 -11.29
C ALA A 900 32.06 -8.36 -12.39
N GLY A 901 32.51 -8.49 -13.64
CA GLY A 901 31.64 -8.64 -14.82
C GLY A 901 31.42 -7.35 -15.62
N ASP A 902 31.85 -6.20 -15.11
CA ASP A 902 31.82 -4.94 -15.85
C ASP A 902 32.86 -4.90 -16.97
N LEU A 903 32.56 -4.16 -18.04
CA LEU A 903 33.51 -3.87 -19.11
C LEU A 903 34.07 -2.45 -18.94
N PRO A 904 35.40 -2.25 -18.97
CA PRO A 904 36.00 -0.94 -18.76
C PRO A 904 35.82 -0.04 -19.98
N VAL A 905 35.53 1.25 -19.74
CA VAL A 905 35.51 2.30 -20.75
C VAL A 905 36.32 3.50 -20.28
N VAL A 906 37.02 4.14 -21.23
CA VAL A 906 37.83 5.33 -20.96
C VAL A 906 37.41 6.39 -21.96
N GLY A 907 37.13 7.59 -21.46
CA GLY A 907 36.65 8.70 -22.30
C GLY A 907 36.74 10.04 -21.59
N ASN A 908 36.54 11.11 -22.36
CA ASN A 908 36.55 12.48 -21.83
C ASN A 908 35.15 12.90 -21.34
N TRP A 909 34.65 12.23 -20.30
CA TRP A 909 33.34 12.49 -19.70
C TRP A 909 33.26 13.88 -19.05
N ASN A 910 34.41 14.48 -18.76
CA ASN A 910 34.53 15.85 -18.30
C ASN A 910 35.54 16.65 -19.16
N PRO A 911 35.06 17.26 -20.26
CA PRO A 911 35.91 18.00 -21.20
C PRO A 911 36.60 19.23 -20.63
N SER A 912 36.21 19.68 -19.43
CA SER A 912 36.87 20.76 -18.72
C SER A 912 38.11 20.29 -17.93
N SER A 913 38.29 18.98 -17.78
CA SER A 913 39.45 18.36 -17.15
C SER A 913 40.52 17.97 -18.18
N SER A 914 41.77 17.91 -17.76
CA SER A 914 42.93 17.72 -18.64
C SER A 914 43.25 16.27 -19.02
N GLY A 915 42.33 15.32 -18.85
CA GLY A 915 42.58 13.91 -19.16
C GLY A 915 41.32 13.08 -19.40
N SER A 916 41.49 11.82 -19.81
CA SER A 916 40.37 10.86 -19.87
C SER A 916 40.03 10.32 -18.47
N GLN A 917 38.74 10.18 -18.23
CA GLN A 917 38.14 9.60 -17.04
C GLN A 917 37.85 8.11 -17.24
N ILE A 918 37.73 7.41 -16.12
CA ILE A 918 37.32 6.00 -16.10
C ILE A 918 35.79 5.88 -16.17
N GLY A 919 35.32 4.70 -16.52
CA GLY A 919 33.91 4.36 -16.52
C GLY A 919 33.72 2.87 -16.75
N VAL A 920 32.52 2.37 -16.51
CA VAL A 920 32.18 0.97 -16.76
C VAL A 920 30.89 0.83 -17.54
N PHE A 921 30.81 -0.24 -18.32
CA PHE A 921 29.60 -0.70 -18.97
C PHE A 921 29.11 -1.98 -18.29
N ARG A 922 27.86 -1.94 -17.82
CA ARG A 922 27.19 -3.04 -17.11
C ARG A 922 25.83 -3.28 -17.74
N ASN A 923 25.72 -4.37 -18.50
CA ASN A 923 24.44 -4.86 -19.02
C ASN A 923 23.58 -3.80 -19.75
N GLY A 924 24.19 -2.92 -20.55
CA GLY A 924 23.49 -1.83 -21.25
C GLY A 924 23.56 -0.46 -20.56
N VAL A 925 24.11 -0.39 -19.36
CA VAL A 925 24.23 0.84 -18.57
C VAL A 925 25.68 1.29 -18.55
N TRP A 926 25.90 2.55 -18.92
CA TRP A 926 27.19 3.25 -18.81
C TRP A 926 27.21 4.01 -17.49
N ILE A 927 28.22 3.75 -16.68
CA ILE A 927 28.46 4.44 -15.40
C ILE A 927 29.82 5.14 -15.54
N LEU A 928 29.80 6.47 -15.58
CA LEU A 928 30.93 7.29 -16.02
C LEU A 928 31.36 8.21 -14.88
N ASP A 929 32.62 8.10 -14.46
CA ASP A 929 33.23 8.91 -13.41
C ASP A 929 33.49 10.34 -13.93
N SER A 930 32.43 11.13 -14.06
CA SER A 930 32.48 12.48 -14.64
C SER A 930 33.10 13.51 -13.70
N ASN A 931 33.12 13.24 -12.40
CA ASN A 931 33.77 14.12 -11.43
C ASN A 931 35.28 13.78 -11.26
N ALA A 932 35.73 12.65 -11.85
CA ALA A 932 37.11 12.17 -11.87
C ALA A 932 37.68 11.85 -10.48
N ASN A 933 36.85 11.44 -9.53
CA ASN A 933 37.26 11.14 -8.16
C ASN A 933 37.63 9.66 -7.94
N GLY A 934 37.38 8.79 -8.92
CA GLY A 934 37.69 7.37 -8.88
C GLY A 934 36.80 6.54 -7.95
N VAL A 935 35.66 7.07 -7.52
CA VAL A 935 34.69 6.46 -6.59
C VAL A 935 33.28 6.59 -7.14
N TYR A 936 32.51 5.51 -7.11
CA TYR A 936 31.11 5.58 -7.51
C TYR A 936 30.26 6.43 -6.53
N ASP A 937 29.69 7.54 -7.00
CA ASP A 937 28.80 8.40 -6.23
C ASP A 937 27.66 9.05 -7.04
N ALA A 938 26.82 9.85 -6.38
CA ALA A 938 25.62 10.46 -6.98
C ALA A 938 25.90 11.57 -8.01
N SER A 939 27.15 12.03 -8.12
CA SER A 939 27.59 13.02 -9.10
C SER A 939 28.23 12.40 -10.34
N ASP A 940 28.31 11.07 -10.40
CA ASP A 940 28.68 10.33 -11.61
C ASP A 940 27.55 10.30 -12.63
N MET A 941 27.93 10.25 -13.90
CA MET A 941 26.99 10.19 -15.00
C MET A 941 26.54 8.76 -15.26
N VAL A 942 25.23 8.59 -15.44
CA VAL A 942 24.62 7.32 -15.84
C VAL A 942 23.90 7.50 -17.18
N ALA A 943 24.22 6.64 -18.15
CA ALA A 943 23.57 6.63 -19.45
C ALA A 943 23.08 5.22 -19.83
N TYR A 944 21.98 5.17 -20.58
CA TYR A 944 21.31 3.92 -20.99
C TYR A 944 21.43 3.76 -22.50
N PHE A 945 22.50 3.11 -22.95
CA PHE A 945 22.80 2.93 -24.37
C PHE A 945 23.44 1.55 -24.63
N GLY A 946 22.61 0.52 -24.77
CA GLY A 946 23.05 -0.84 -25.07
C GLY A 946 22.21 -1.90 -24.34
N LEU A 947 22.59 -3.16 -24.46
CA LEU A 947 22.01 -4.32 -23.81
C LEU A 947 23.08 -5.21 -23.18
N ALA A 948 22.66 -6.21 -22.40
CA ALA A 948 23.55 -7.25 -21.89
C ALA A 948 24.21 -8.04 -23.03
N GLY A 949 25.53 -8.24 -22.93
CA GLY A 949 26.34 -8.91 -23.95
C GLY A 949 26.89 -8.00 -25.04
N ASP A 950 26.48 -6.73 -25.09
CA ASP A 950 27.11 -5.74 -25.97
C ASP A 950 28.51 -5.37 -25.47
N ARG A 951 29.40 -5.01 -26.40
CA ARG A 951 30.74 -4.50 -26.11
C ARG A 951 30.75 -2.98 -26.30
N PRO A 952 31.17 -2.20 -25.28
CA PRO A 952 31.17 -0.75 -25.36
C PRO A 952 32.35 -0.26 -26.20
N VAL A 953 32.14 0.83 -26.94
CA VAL A 953 33.15 1.53 -27.71
C VAL A 953 32.92 3.03 -27.58
N VAL A 954 33.98 3.79 -27.33
CA VAL A 954 33.93 5.25 -27.13
C VAL A 954 34.55 5.94 -28.34
N GLY A 955 33.96 7.04 -28.79
CA GLY A 955 34.48 7.77 -29.94
C GLY A 955 33.94 9.19 -30.09
N TYR A 956 34.68 9.98 -30.86
CA TYR A 956 34.26 11.25 -31.43
C TYR A 956 33.55 10.98 -32.76
N TRP A 957 32.33 10.45 -32.69
CA TRP A 957 31.54 10.10 -33.87
C TRP A 957 30.93 11.35 -34.49
N LYS A 958 30.91 11.44 -35.84
CA LYS A 958 30.36 12.56 -36.59
C LYS A 958 29.56 12.10 -37.79
#